data_AF-A0A9P7ANV8-F1
#
_entry.id   AF-A0A9P7ANV8-F1
#
_cell.length_a   1.000
_cell.length_b   1.000
_cell.length_c   1.000
_cell.angle_alpha   90.00
_cell.angle_beta   90.00
_cell.angle_gamma   90.00
#
_symmetry.space_group_name_H-M   'P 1'
#
loop_
_entity.id
_entity.type
_entity.pdbx_description
1 polymer ?
#
loop_
_entity_poly.entity_id
_entity_poly.type
_entity_poly.pdbx_seq_one_letter_code
_entity_poly.pdbx_strand_id
1 'polypeptide(L)'
;MKPRYEEQSSQVLSPHPSHDDTAKHPQHIENDDTTALHFEDVETFDQPSLDTSAIDTPVKRWIVSDRSASLLYSHWSDLIPTLIDPLLLYLGRTQGKPLETTHSVISACTGTLPCTPKRATLMCLFFDRYASIDVLSCTCSTLPQVLLHHGLFPTAPSQPRMAVSVDLLSFYRALFERSCDAINALASALKNHYSRRGFQGQLIQDPFRRGLGYAVQWFDILQIQVERQLEMLLQQSRDHITKFQASLHGTNFPPPGRCAPLLVQRCPACFGGVLHGRPTDEGGDVHVATDGNFHHRHRRAAGDCPPFYDPTYFIPKNFVDEIGRHIDTQRKHPPKAHTPIVPDEAVDQCETAYEAADGKKQKTAMDNFDDTGIMALICRHDIPLFFANIDSPGEQQKYSVALLQHLFSLLPPEATVVALYDVGCVLARSLAKYNILPETITKRLRLATTAMHAYGHEWACQLIYNPRMCLGLGLSDGEGTERLWSRFVRLIGVERTSSRQRRLWLIDRQAAAIGSEMQTDLGDWIKHRLRRGIKEQGSAAQAMLERCGIPIAELKAMLEKEFASDDTLEALESLERGHDRLMDKVEALYSSLNVHERFPELHDVNLEFVRTLLMARDLKMNVRKRAIASFFEWDKLDRAVGGAQQALGTKLHQHTRKAIAKRQPALMTAIRKFNSYCERLESLYDPTWGILLPAPLPTKLTELRSDPRLMEDVWITPSVGEVPRWLEDSDVRDGIRALLKQECCQEEQIRLGIEAENLCRFFGDELAALELAVRLLESKLI
;
A
#
# COMPACT_ATOMS: atom_id res chain seq x y z
N MET A 1 -4.50 -3.77 -44.95
CA MET A 1 -5.27 -3.89 -46.21
C MET A 1 -6.72 -3.54 -45.87
N LYS A 2 -7.26 -2.46 -46.44
CA LYS A 2 -8.62 -1.91 -46.16
C LYS A 2 -9.73 -2.93 -46.55
N PRO A 3 -10.94 -2.73 -46.01
CA PRO A 3 -12.06 -2.33 -46.89
C PRO A 3 -12.83 -1.15 -46.26
N ARG A 4 -12.99 0.01 -46.91
CA ARG A 4 -13.80 0.42 -48.09
C ARG A 4 -15.32 0.45 -47.85
N TYR A 5 -15.79 1.70 -47.81
CA TYR A 5 -17.14 2.25 -47.92
C TYR A 5 -17.81 1.96 -49.28
N GLU A 6 -19.14 1.91 -49.28
CA GLU A 6 -20.08 2.41 -50.33
C GLU A 6 -21.26 3.04 -49.55
N GLU A 7 -21.43 4.37 -49.52
CA GLU A 7 -22.13 5.24 -50.49
C GLU A 7 -23.63 4.94 -50.68
N GLN A 8 -24.47 5.88 -50.23
CA GLN A 8 -25.43 6.52 -51.12
C GLN A 8 -25.88 7.89 -50.58
N SER A 9 -26.25 8.74 -51.52
CA SER A 9 -26.03 10.17 -51.54
C SER A 9 -27.35 10.96 -51.47
N SER A 10 -27.20 12.27 -51.20
CA SER A 10 -28.06 13.36 -51.67
C SER A 10 -29.40 13.57 -50.92
N GLN A 11 -29.83 14.77 -50.54
CA GLN A 11 -29.59 16.07 -51.17
C GLN A 11 -29.92 17.26 -50.22
N VAL A 12 -29.37 18.39 -50.64
CA VAL A 12 -29.20 19.71 -50.03
C VAL A 12 -30.49 20.55 -50.00
N LEU A 13 -30.64 21.42 -48.98
CA LEU A 13 -31.03 22.84 -49.13
C LEU A 13 -30.91 23.61 -47.80
N SER A 14 -30.26 24.77 -47.87
CA SER A 14 -30.19 25.86 -46.88
C SER A 14 -30.63 27.16 -47.61
N PRO A 15 -30.64 28.38 -47.03
CA PRO A 15 -31.00 28.85 -45.68
C PRO A 15 -31.92 30.13 -45.70
N HIS A 16 -32.21 30.68 -44.49
CA HIS A 16 -32.56 32.09 -44.13
C HIS A 16 -34.01 32.60 -44.31
N PRO A 17 -34.43 33.73 -43.65
CA PRO A 17 -33.87 34.46 -42.49
C PRO A 17 -34.92 34.90 -41.41
N SER A 18 -34.38 35.54 -40.37
CA SER A 18 -34.96 36.35 -39.28
C SER A 18 -36.10 37.33 -39.60
N HIS A 19 -36.99 37.58 -38.63
CA HIS A 19 -37.22 38.95 -38.11
C HIS A 19 -37.96 38.99 -36.75
N ASP A 20 -37.51 39.98 -35.98
CA ASP A 20 -37.93 40.54 -34.69
C ASP A 20 -39.40 41.04 -34.64
N ASP A 21 -40.04 41.01 -33.46
CA ASP A 21 -40.35 42.23 -32.69
C ASP A 21 -41.30 42.01 -31.49
N THR A 22 -40.77 42.37 -30.30
CA THR A 22 -41.35 43.12 -29.17
C THR A 22 -42.75 42.82 -28.59
N ALA A 23 -42.83 42.60 -27.25
CA ALA A 23 -43.26 43.62 -26.27
C ALA A 23 -43.68 43.08 -24.87
N LYS A 24 -43.10 43.72 -23.83
CA LYS A 24 -43.66 44.09 -22.50
C LYS A 24 -43.67 43.08 -21.32
N HIS A 25 -42.82 43.39 -20.35
CA HIS A 25 -42.87 43.09 -18.89
C HIS A 25 -44.04 43.83 -18.20
N PRO A 26 -44.52 43.46 -16.98
CA PRO A 26 -43.70 43.38 -15.75
C PRO A 26 -44.05 42.33 -14.66
N GLN A 27 -43.03 42.00 -13.85
CA GLN A 27 -42.98 41.72 -12.39
C GLN A 27 -44.12 40.94 -11.69
N HIS A 28 -43.79 39.79 -11.08
CA HIS A 28 -43.73 39.65 -9.62
C HIS A 28 -43.01 38.36 -9.17
N ILE A 29 -42.35 38.50 -8.02
CA ILE A 29 -41.42 37.61 -7.32
C ILE A 29 -42.18 36.50 -6.58
N GLU A 30 -41.70 35.27 -6.63
CA GLU A 30 -41.62 34.37 -5.46
C GLU A 30 -40.65 33.21 -5.74
N ASN A 31 -39.76 32.99 -4.76
CA ASN A 31 -38.64 32.05 -4.77
C ASN A 31 -39.13 30.61 -4.57
N ASP A 32 -38.49 29.64 -5.24
CA ASP A 32 -38.58 28.24 -4.82
C ASP A 32 -37.18 27.62 -4.72
N ASP A 33 -37.03 26.82 -3.66
CA ASP A 33 -35.81 26.35 -3.03
C ASP A 33 -35.07 25.27 -3.84
N THR A 34 -33.79 25.49 -4.10
CA THR A 34 -32.84 24.41 -4.42
C THR A 34 -31.70 24.41 -3.41
N THR A 35 -31.86 23.62 -2.34
CA THR A 35 -30.85 23.35 -1.32
C THR A 35 -29.80 22.37 -1.87
N ALA A 36 -28.71 22.91 -2.40
CA ALA A 36 -27.45 22.21 -2.58
C ALA A 36 -26.73 22.10 -1.22
N LEU A 37 -26.57 20.88 -0.72
CA LEU A 37 -25.78 20.60 0.50
C LEU A 37 -24.28 20.81 0.21
N HIS A 38 -23.82 22.03 0.47
CA HIS A 38 -22.42 22.37 0.70
C HIS A 38 -21.98 21.79 2.06
N PHE A 39 -20.99 20.90 2.05
CA PHE A 39 -20.21 20.56 3.25
C PHE A 39 -18.92 21.38 3.21
N GLU A 40 -18.99 22.60 3.73
CA GLU A 40 -17.83 23.38 4.16
C GLU A 40 -17.89 23.51 5.68
N ASP A 41 -17.18 22.62 6.40
CA ASP A 41 -16.85 22.85 7.80
C ASP A 41 -15.41 23.33 7.86
N VAL A 42 -15.21 24.63 7.63
CA VAL A 42 -14.07 25.39 8.14
C VAL A 42 -14.60 26.11 9.38
N GLU A 43 -14.52 25.48 10.54
CA GLU A 43 -14.77 26.19 11.79
C GLU A 43 -13.50 26.95 12.19
N THR A 44 -13.58 28.27 12.09
CA THR A 44 -12.66 29.24 12.68
C THR A 44 -12.75 29.14 14.20
N PHE A 45 -11.60 28.90 14.83
CA PHE A 45 -11.42 28.87 16.28
C PHE A 45 -11.56 30.28 16.88
N ASP A 46 -12.54 30.49 17.74
CA ASP A 46 -12.52 31.54 18.76
C ASP A 46 -12.07 30.92 20.09
N GLN A 47 -10.99 31.45 20.66
CA GLN A 47 -10.49 31.10 22.00
C GLN A 47 -11.32 31.79 23.09
N PRO A 48 -11.78 31.07 24.12
CA PRO A 48 -12.00 31.66 25.44
C PRO A 48 -10.86 31.29 26.39
N SER A 49 -10.49 32.28 27.18
CA SER A 49 -9.43 32.32 28.18
C SER A 49 -9.41 31.16 29.18
N LEU A 50 -8.18 30.80 29.55
CA LEU A 50 -7.78 29.91 30.63
C LEU A 50 -8.55 30.17 31.93
N ASP A 51 -9.16 29.11 32.48
CA ASP A 51 -9.37 29.00 33.92
C ASP A 51 -8.96 27.61 34.40
N THR A 52 -7.97 27.60 35.28
CA THR A 52 -7.28 26.42 35.81
C THR A 52 -8.03 25.85 37.00
N SER A 53 -8.70 24.72 36.82
CA SER A 53 -8.99 23.80 37.94
C SER A 53 -9.08 22.37 37.45
N ALA A 54 -8.17 21.53 37.96
CA ALA A 54 -8.09 20.10 37.68
C ALA A 54 -9.40 19.40 38.08
N ILE A 55 -10.13 18.86 37.09
CA ILE A 55 -11.22 17.92 37.32
C ILE A 55 -10.82 16.60 36.65
N ASP A 56 -10.49 15.66 37.51
CA ASP A 56 -10.19 14.26 37.21
C ASP A 56 -11.34 13.66 36.37
N THR A 57 -11.12 13.48 35.07
CA THR A 57 -12.16 12.98 34.15
C THR A 57 -12.10 11.45 34.12
N PRO A 58 -13.21 10.73 34.39
CA PRO A 58 -13.18 9.28 34.46
C PRO A 58 -12.94 8.69 33.07
N VAL A 59 -11.98 7.77 32.98
CA VAL A 59 -11.73 6.93 31.80
C VAL A 59 -13.04 6.29 31.34
N LYS A 60 -13.60 6.76 30.22
CA LYS A 60 -14.81 6.18 29.62
C LYS A 60 -14.54 4.72 29.24
N ARG A 61 -15.11 3.80 30.02
CA ARG A 61 -15.02 2.34 29.84
C ARG A 61 -15.45 1.92 28.44
N TRP A 62 -14.67 1.02 27.86
CA TRP A 62 -14.99 0.21 26.67
C TRP A 62 -16.43 -0.30 26.72
N ILE A 63 -17.15 -0.24 25.60
CA ILE A 63 -18.40 -0.98 25.42
C ILE A 63 -18.00 -2.45 25.31
N VAL A 64 -17.87 -3.13 26.45
CA VAL A 64 -17.64 -4.57 26.53
C VAL A 64 -18.83 -5.29 25.87
N SER A 65 -18.55 -6.33 25.09
CA SER A 65 -19.60 -7.17 24.51
C SER A 65 -20.50 -7.73 25.61
N ASP A 66 -21.80 -7.43 25.56
CA ASP A 66 -22.78 -7.97 26.52
C ASP A 66 -22.79 -9.52 26.47
N ARG A 67 -23.09 -10.16 27.61
CA ARG A 67 -23.16 -11.63 27.78
C ARG A 67 -24.01 -12.29 26.70
N SER A 68 -25.07 -11.62 26.27
CA SER A 68 -25.96 -12.05 25.18
C SER A 68 -25.23 -12.19 23.84
N ALA A 69 -24.33 -11.26 23.51
CA ALA A 69 -23.54 -11.28 22.29
C ALA A 69 -22.49 -12.42 22.33
N SER A 70 -21.85 -12.63 23.48
CA SER A 70 -20.90 -13.73 23.66
C SER A 70 -21.56 -15.11 23.49
N LEU A 71 -22.75 -15.30 24.09
CA LEU A 71 -23.52 -16.53 23.92
C LEU A 71 -23.92 -16.76 22.46
N LEU A 72 -24.40 -15.71 21.77
CA LEU A 72 -24.75 -15.80 20.35
C LEU A 72 -23.56 -16.25 19.50
N TYR A 73 -22.37 -15.69 19.75
CA TYR A 73 -21.16 -16.03 19.01
C TYR A 73 -20.68 -17.45 19.34
N SER A 74 -20.77 -17.88 20.61
CA SER A 74 -20.49 -19.26 21.00
C SER A 74 -21.38 -20.25 20.25
N HIS A 75 -22.68 -20.00 20.20
CA HIS A 75 -23.60 -20.89 19.48
C HIS A 75 -23.31 -20.97 17.98
N TRP A 76 -22.84 -19.87 17.37
CA TRP A 76 -22.36 -19.91 16.01
C TRP A 76 -21.08 -20.74 15.89
N SER A 77 -20.08 -20.51 16.74
CA SER A 77 -18.83 -21.28 16.74
C SER A 77 -19.07 -22.78 16.90
N ASP A 78 -20.06 -23.19 17.71
CA ASP A 78 -20.46 -24.59 17.87
C ASP A 78 -21.19 -25.13 16.63
N LEU A 79 -21.97 -24.29 15.95
CA LEU A 79 -22.76 -24.68 14.78
C LEU A 79 -21.89 -24.88 13.52
N ILE A 80 -20.96 -23.97 13.23
CA ILE A 80 -20.24 -23.94 11.94
C ILE A 80 -19.56 -25.28 11.58
N PRO A 81 -18.84 -25.97 12.49
CA PRO A 81 -18.23 -27.25 12.15
C PRO A 81 -19.23 -28.30 11.66
N THR A 82 -20.47 -28.27 12.16
CA THR A 82 -21.53 -29.22 11.77
C THR A 82 -22.11 -28.97 10.38
N LEU A 83 -21.73 -27.85 9.75
CA LEU A 83 -22.21 -27.37 8.46
C LEU A 83 -21.21 -27.61 7.31
N ILE A 84 -20.00 -28.07 7.61
CA ILE A 84 -18.96 -28.33 6.60
C ILE A 84 -19.41 -29.41 5.60
N ASP A 85 -19.76 -30.60 6.07
CA ASP A 85 -20.16 -31.69 5.17
C ASP A 85 -21.42 -31.37 4.36
N PRO A 86 -22.51 -30.80 4.95
CA PRO A 86 -23.65 -30.36 4.16
C PRO A 86 -23.30 -29.34 3.07
N LEU A 87 -22.38 -28.40 3.33
CA LEU A 87 -21.92 -27.45 2.31
C LEU A 87 -21.16 -28.18 1.19
N LEU A 88 -20.21 -29.05 1.52
CA LEU A 88 -19.44 -29.80 0.52
C LEU A 88 -20.35 -30.68 -0.35
N LEU A 89 -21.35 -31.33 0.23
CA LEU A 89 -22.36 -32.11 -0.51
C LEU A 89 -23.23 -31.23 -1.41
N TYR A 90 -23.58 -30.02 -0.96
CA TYR A 90 -24.30 -29.05 -1.80
C TYR A 90 -23.44 -28.60 -2.99
N LEU A 91 -22.19 -28.18 -2.73
CA LEU A 91 -21.26 -27.73 -3.75
C LEU A 91 -20.95 -28.84 -4.77
N GLY A 92 -20.69 -30.07 -4.32
CA GLY A 92 -20.43 -31.20 -5.21
C GLY A 92 -21.61 -31.56 -6.11
N ARG A 93 -22.86 -31.40 -5.63
CA ARG A 93 -24.06 -31.65 -6.46
C ARG A 93 -24.29 -30.55 -7.49
N THR A 94 -23.99 -29.30 -7.15
CA THR A 94 -24.28 -28.10 -7.95
C THR A 94 -23.14 -27.64 -8.85
N GLN A 95 -21.91 -28.14 -8.64
CA GLN A 95 -20.74 -27.75 -9.41
C GLN A 95 -20.96 -27.95 -10.92
N GLY A 96 -20.82 -26.86 -11.68
CA GLY A 96 -20.96 -26.86 -13.13
C GLY A 96 -22.39 -27.09 -13.65
N LYS A 97 -23.42 -26.98 -12.79
CA LYS A 97 -24.82 -27.23 -13.16
C LYS A 97 -25.74 -26.05 -12.81
N PRO A 98 -26.87 -25.87 -13.51
CA PRO A 98 -27.90 -24.91 -13.11
C PRO A 98 -28.45 -25.23 -11.72
N LEU A 99 -28.79 -24.18 -10.96
CA LEU A 99 -29.38 -24.32 -9.63
C LEU A 99 -30.83 -24.83 -9.73
N GLU A 100 -31.16 -25.84 -8.93
CA GLU A 100 -32.52 -26.35 -8.83
C GLU A 100 -33.42 -25.41 -8.02
N THR A 101 -34.72 -25.43 -8.33
CA THR A 101 -35.69 -24.62 -7.58
C THR A 101 -35.96 -25.27 -6.23
N THR A 102 -35.65 -24.57 -5.13
CA THR A 102 -35.98 -25.05 -3.78
C THR A 102 -37.50 -25.24 -3.62
N HIS A 103 -37.89 -26.44 -3.19
CA HIS A 103 -39.28 -26.79 -2.92
C HIS A 103 -39.87 -26.01 -1.74
N SER A 104 -41.21 -25.87 -1.70
CA SER A 104 -41.91 -25.19 -0.60
C SER A 104 -41.81 -25.93 0.74
N VAL A 105 -41.54 -27.23 0.71
CA VAL A 105 -41.25 -28.07 1.88
C VAL A 105 -39.94 -28.81 1.64
N ILE A 106 -38.98 -28.67 2.55
CA ILE A 106 -37.65 -29.31 2.44
C ILE A 106 -37.36 -30.22 3.63
N SER A 107 -36.66 -31.32 3.37
CA SER A 107 -36.14 -32.24 4.38
C SER A 107 -34.85 -32.89 3.88
N ALA A 108 -34.00 -33.33 4.80
CA ALA A 108 -32.80 -34.13 4.49
C ALA A 108 -32.80 -35.48 5.20
N CYS A 109 -33.89 -35.85 5.89
CA CYS A 109 -34.00 -37.12 6.59
C CYS A 109 -34.32 -38.25 5.59
N THR A 110 -33.53 -39.32 5.61
CA THR A 110 -33.72 -40.51 4.76
C THR A 110 -34.73 -41.52 5.31
N GLY A 111 -35.27 -41.29 6.52
CA GLY A 111 -36.32 -42.12 7.12
C GLY A 111 -35.88 -43.53 7.57
N THR A 112 -34.56 -43.80 7.62
CA THR A 112 -34.02 -45.13 7.95
C THR A 112 -34.10 -45.50 9.44
N LEU A 113 -34.29 -44.51 10.32
CA LEU A 113 -34.48 -44.67 11.77
C LEU A 113 -35.81 -44.02 12.21
N PRO A 114 -36.47 -44.55 13.27
CA PRO A 114 -37.64 -43.89 13.84
C PRO A 114 -37.23 -42.51 14.37
N CYS A 115 -37.70 -41.45 13.70
CA CYS A 115 -37.44 -40.07 14.11
C CYS A 115 -38.68 -39.21 13.92
N THR A 116 -38.88 -38.24 14.82
CA THR A 116 -40.03 -37.33 14.76
C THR A 116 -39.61 -36.02 14.08
N PRO A 117 -40.23 -35.64 12.95
CA PRO A 117 -39.92 -34.38 12.29
C PRO A 117 -40.52 -33.20 13.07
N LYS A 118 -39.73 -32.13 13.19
CA LYS A 118 -40.14 -30.80 13.65
C LYS A 118 -40.22 -29.86 12.46
N ARG A 119 -41.34 -29.17 12.32
CA ARG A 119 -41.59 -28.18 11.26
C ARG A 119 -41.24 -26.78 11.74
N ALA A 120 -40.55 -26.01 10.90
CA ALA A 120 -40.38 -24.58 11.06
C ALA A 120 -40.57 -23.88 9.70
N THR A 121 -41.29 -22.76 9.68
CA THR A 121 -41.49 -21.96 8.47
C THR A 121 -40.55 -20.77 8.49
N LEU A 122 -39.70 -20.63 7.47
CA LEU A 122 -38.71 -19.56 7.37
C LEU A 122 -38.95 -18.69 6.15
N MET A 123 -38.59 -17.41 6.25
CA MET A 123 -38.46 -16.53 5.10
C MET A 123 -37.10 -16.74 4.43
N CYS A 124 -37.08 -17.25 3.21
CA CYS A 124 -35.85 -17.52 2.46
C CYS A 124 -35.63 -16.47 1.38
N LEU A 125 -34.42 -15.89 1.33
CA LEU A 125 -34.01 -14.89 0.33
C LEU A 125 -33.21 -15.56 -0.79
N PHE A 126 -33.60 -15.32 -2.04
CA PHE A 126 -32.93 -15.81 -3.26
C PHE A 126 -32.59 -14.63 -4.17
N PHE A 127 -31.80 -14.83 -5.22
CA PHE A 127 -31.51 -13.75 -6.19
C PHE A 127 -32.76 -13.10 -6.78
N ASP A 128 -33.75 -13.94 -7.09
CA ASP A 128 -34.87 -13.59 -7.93
C ASP A 128 -36.14 -13.24 -7.13
N ARG A 129 -36.22 -13.70 -5.87
CA ARG A 129 -37.42 -13.61 -5.03
C ARG A 129 -37.10 -13.81 -3.55
N TYR A 130 -38.11 -13.65 -2.71
CA TYR A 130 -38.14 -14.28 -1.39
C TYR A 130 -39.37 -15.21 -1.29
N ALA A 131 -39.30 -16.24 -0.45
CA ALA A 131 -40.38 -17.19 -0.27
C ALA A 131 -40.42 -17.76 1.15
N SER A 132 -41.62 -18.12 1.63
CA SER A 132 -41.78 -18.91 2.85
C SER A 132 -41.56 -20.39 2.56
N ILE A 133 -40.62 -21.01 3.25
CA ILE A 133 -40.26 -22.42 3.08
C ILE A 133 -40.47 -23.15 4.41
N ASP A 134 -41.16 -24.29 4.35
CA ASP A 134 -41.33 -25.21 5.48
C ASP A 134 -40.14 -26.17 5.55
N VAL A 135 -39.44 -26.17 6.68
CA VAL A 135 -38.26 -26.99 6.93
C VAL A 135 -38.61 -28.09 7.91
N LEU A 136 -38.46 -29.34 7.49
CA LEU A 136 -38.67 -30.54 8.31
C LEU A 136 -37.31 -31.07 8.79
N SER A 137 -36.99 -30.75 10.05
CA SER A 137 -35.77 -31.18 10.74
C SER A 137 -36.05 -32.27 11.76
N CYS A 138 -35.06 -33.10 12.09
CA CYS A 138 -35.21 -34.15 13.09
C CYS A 138 -33.87 -34.39 13.80
N THR A 139 -33.81 -35.44 14.62
CA THR A 139 -32.56 -35.86 15.28
C THR A 139 -31.49 -36.33 14.30
N CYS A 140 -31.86 -36.75 13.08
CA CYS A 140 -30.91 -37.16 12.03
C CYS A 140 -30.28 -35.97 11.29
N SER A 141 -30.98 -34.84 11.19
CA SER A 141 -30.51 -33.64 10.51
C SER A 141 -31.12 -32.42 11.16
N THR A 142 -30.26 -31.60 11.78
CA THR A 142 -30.68 -30.36 12.44
C THR A 142 -31.22 -29.36 11.40
N LEU A 143 -32.00 -28.39 11.87
CA LEU A 143 -32.59 -27.38 10.99
C LEU A 143 -31.55 -26.63 10.12
N PRO A 144 -30.41 -26.14 10.67
CA PRO A 144 -29.34 -25.56 9.85
C PRO A 144 -28.75 -26.52 8.80
N GLN A 145 -28.61 -27.81 9.13
CA GLN A 145 -28.08 -28.80 8.19
C GLN A 145 -29.06 -29.06 7.03
N VAL A 146 -30.37 -29.14 7.32
CA VAL A 146 -31.39 -29.28 6.28
C VAL A 146 -31.39 -28.04 5.37
N LEU A 147 -31.32 -26.83 5.93
CA LEU A 147 -31.22 -25.60 5.15
C LEU A 147 -30.02 -25.67 4.19
N LEU A 148 -28.84 -26.00 4.69
CA LEU A 148 -27.61 -25.97 3.90
C LEU A 148 -27.57 -27.07 2.84
N HIS A 149 -28.11 -28.24 3.16
CA HIS A 149 -28.31 -29.33 2.20
C HIS A 149 -29.17 -28.89 1.00
N HIS A 150 -30.06 -27.91 1.18
CA HIS A 150 -30.92 -27.35 0.13
C HIS A 150 -30.44 -25.97 -0.37
N GLY A 151 -29.17 -25.61 -0.14
CA GLY A 151 -28.60 -24.37 -0.66
C GLY A 151 -29.01 -23.11 0.09
N LEU A 152 -29.43 -23.23 1.35
CA LEU A 152 -29.84 -22.10 2.20
C LEU A 152 -28.95 -22.01 3.45
N PHE A 153 -28.50 -20.81 3.81
CA PHE A 153 -27.73 -20.55 5.02
C PHE A 153 -28.56 -19.77 6.04
N PRO A 154 -28.62 -20.18 7.32
CA PRO A 154 -29.46 -19.52 8.32
C PRO A 154 -28.93 -18.13 8.69
N THR A 155 -29.80 -17.23 9.15
CA THR A 155 -29.38 -15.92 9.70
C THR A 155 -29.14 -15.93 11.22
N ALA A 156 -29.40 -17.05 11.90
CA ALA A 156 -29.21 -17.25 13.35
C ALA A 156 -28.92 -18.73 13.65
N PRO A 157 -28.19 -19.06 14.74
CA PRO A 157 -27.66 -20.41 14.92
C PRO A 157 -28.68 -21.43 15.45
N SER A 158 -29.67 -21.00 16.25
CA SER A 158 -30.60 -21.94 16.93
C SER A 158 -32.05 -21.81 16.46
N GLN A 159 -32.56 -20.60 16.27
CA GLN A 159 -33.95 -20.33 15.87
C GLN A 159 -34.02 -19.30 14.74
N PRO A 160 -33.45 -19.61 13.55
CA PRO A 160 -33.53 -18.71 12.41
C PRO A 160 -34.98 -18.53 11.96
N ARG A 161 -35.40 -17.28 11.82
CA ARG A 161 -36.66 -16.91 11.15
C ARG A 161 -36.46 -16.65 9.65
N MET A 162 -35.20 -16.57 9.23
CA MET A 162 -34.78 -16.26 7.88
C MET A 162 -33.57 -17.10 7.49
N ALA A 163 -33.49 -17.40 6.19
CA ALA A 163 -32.32 -18.00 5.57
C ALA A 163 -32.01 -17.29 4.24
N VAL A 164 -30.79 -17.38 3.77
CA VAL A 164 -30.32 -16.74 2.54
C VAL A 164 -29.71 -17.81 1.65
N SER A 165 -30.03 -17.81 0.36
CA SER A 165 -29.43 -18.77 -0.57
C SER A 165 -27.91 -18.66 -0.58
N VAL A 166 -27.24 -19.80 -0.53
CA VAL A 166 -25.77 -19.92 -0.58
C VAL A 166 -25.22 -19.18 -1.79
N ASP A 167 -25.86 -19.29 -2.95
CA ASP A 167 -25.40 -18.63 -4.17
C ASP A 167 -25.46 -17.11 -4.11
N LEU A 168 -26.47 -16.55 -3.44
CA LEU A 168 -26.57 -15.11 -3.20
C LEU A 168 -25.44 -14.62 -2.28
N LEU A 169 -25.11 -15.40 -1.24
CA LEU A 169 -24.00 -15.10 -0.35
C LEU A 169 -22.64 -15.21 -1.07
N SER A 170 -22.43 -16.27 -1.86
CA SER A 170 -21.23 -16.46 -2.68
C SER A 170 -21.05 -15.34 -3.70
N PHE A 171 -22.10 -14.93 -4.40
CA PHE A 171 -22.04 -13.82 -5.34
C PHE A 171 -21.74 -12.50 -4.63
N TYR A 172 -22.38 -12.23 -3.49
CA TYR A 172 -22.08 -11.02 -2.75
C TYR A 172 -20.63 -10.99 -2.26
N ARG A 173 -20.06 -12.12 -1.81
CA ARG A 173 -18.63 -12.20 -1.47
C ARG A 173 -17.76 -11.85 -2.67
N ALA A 174 -18.00 -12.46 -3.83
CA ALA A 174 -17.26 -12.14 -5.06
C ALA A 174 -17.42 -10.67 -5.49
N LEU A 175 -18.61 -10.08 -5.31
CA LEU A 175 -18.84 -8.66 -5.55
C LEU A 175 -18.07 -7.78 -4.55
N PHE A 176 -18.12 -8.13 -3.26
CA PHE A 176 -17.45 -7.40 -2.18
C PHE A 176 -15.94 -7.32 -2.42
N GLU A 177 -15.30 -8.40 -2.88
CA GLU A 177 -13.87 -8.44 -3.20
C GLU A 177 -13.48 -7.40 -4.29
N ARG A 178 -14.45 -6.98 -5.13
CA ARG A 178 -14.25 -6.01 -6.22
C ARG A 178 -14.75 -4.60 -5.89
N SER A 179 -15.84 -4.48 -5.14
CA SER A 179 -16.51 -3.19 -4.89
C SER A 179 -16.42 -2.71 -3.44
N CYS A 180 -16.15 -3.61 -2.49
CA CYS A 180 -16.28 -3.37 -1.05
C CYS A 180 -17.66 -2.79 -0.67
N ASP A 181 -18.72 -3.13 -1.39
CA ASP A 181 -20.06 -2.64 -1.11
C ASP A 181 -20.52 -3.09 0.29
N ALA A 182 -21.00 -2.15 1.09
CA ALA A 182 -21.46 -2.48 2.44
C ALA A 182 -22.72 -3.36 2.42
N ILE A 183 -22.92 -4.14 3.48
CA ILE A 183 -24.10 -5.01 3.65
C ILE A 183 -25.42 -4.21 3.55
N ASN A 184 -25.39 -2.93 3.95
CA ASN A 184 -26.53 -2.02 3.82
C ASN A 184 -26.89 -1.76 2.35
N ALA A 185 -25.89 -1.66 1.48
CA ALA A 185 -26.10 -1.50 0.05
C ALA A 185 -26.72 -2.76 -0.54
N LEU A 186 -26.23 -3.95 -0.16
CA LEU A 186 -26.85 -5.23 -0.57
C LEU A 186 -28.31 -5.33 -0.11
N ALA A 187 -28.59 -5.05 1.17
CA ALA A 187 -29.95 -5.14 1.72
C ALA A 187 -30.93 -4.20 0.99
N SER A 188 -30.48 -2.97 0.71
CA SER A 188 -31.25 -1.98 -0.07
C SER A 188 -31.44 -2.42 -1.52
N ALA A 189 -30.39 -2.96 -2.16
CA ALA A 189 -30.44 -3.46 -3.53
C ALA A 189 -31.43 -4.63 -3.66
N LEU A 190 -31.39 -5.60 -2.74
CA LEU A 190 -32.34 -6.73 -2.71
C LEU A 190 -33.77 -6.25 -2.52
N LYS A 191 -34.01 -5.33 -1.57
CA LYS A 191 -35.33 -4.74 -1.36
C LYS A 191 -35.87 -4.09 -2.63
N ASN A 192 -35.06 -3.27 -3.30
CA ASN A 192 -35.44 -2.61 -4.54
C ASN A 192 -35.67 -3.61 -5.68
N HIS A 193 -34.81 -4.62 -5.80
CA HIS A 193 -34.92 -5.66 -6.81
C HIS A 193 -36.21 -6.45 -6.67
N TYR A 194 -36.52 -6.95 -5.47
CA TYR A 194 -37.76 -7.67 -5.18
C TYR A 194 -39.00 -6.81 -5.45
N SER A 195 -38.97 -5.54 -5.02
CA SER A 195 -40.08 -4.60 -5.24
C SER A 195 -40.36 -4.39 -6.73
N ARG A 196 -39.30 -4.20 -7.55
CA ARG A 196 -39.42 -4.07 -9.01
C ARG A 196 -39.93 -5.32 -9.69
N ARG A 197 -39.73 -6.50 -9.08
CA ARG A 197 -40.23 -7.78 -9.57
C ARG A 197 -41.63 -8.14 -9.08
N GLY A 198 -42.28 -7.27 -8.32
CA GLY A 198 -43.64 -7.49 -7.82
C GLY A 198 -43.72 -8.35 -6.56
N PHE A 199 -42.59 -8.70 -5.94
CA PHE A 199 -42.58 -9.33 -4.62
C PHE A 199 -42.81 -8.26 -3.55
N GLN A 200 -44.09 -8.01 -3.25
CA GLN A 200 -44.52 -7.04 -2.24
C GLN A 200 -44.82 -7.75 -0.91
N GLY A 201 -44.26 -7.21 0.17
CA GLY A 201 -44.59 -7.59 1.55
C GLY A 201 -45.03 -6.35 2.32
N GLN A 202 -45.59 -6.53 3.53
CA GLN A 202 -45.81 -5.40 4.44
C GLN A 202 -44.52 -4.59 4.56
N LEU A 203 -44.66 -3.26 4.58
CA LEU A 203 -43.59 -2.28 4.52
C LEU A 203 -42.69 -2.36 5.77
N ILE A 204 -41.88 -3.42 5.90
CA ILE A 204 -40.88 -3.48 6.97
C ILE A 204 -39.79 -2.50 6.56
N GLN A 205 -39.58 -1.46 7.37
CA GLN A 205 -38.38 -0.65 7.26
C GLN A 205 -37.17 -1.53 7.61
N ASP A 206 -36.37 -1.84 6.59
CA ASP A 206 -35.05 -2.50 6.72
C ASP A 206 -35.02 -3.92 7.36
N PRO A 207 -35.81 -4.91 6.89
CA PRO A 207 -35.96 -6.22 7.55
C PRO A 207 -34.71 -7.11 7.51
N PHE A 208 -33.86 -6.97 6.48
CA PHE A 208 -32.84 -7.97 6.17
C PHE A 208 -31.47 -7.63 6.76
N ARG A 209 -31.19 -6.35 7.04
CA ARG A 209 -29.84 -5.85 7.27
C ARG A 209 -29.07 -6.60 8.35
N ARG A 210 -29.65 -6.75 9.55
CA ARG A 210 -28.97 -7.44 10.67
C ARG A 210 -28.81 -8.94 10.39
N GLY A 211 -29.87 -9.61 9.94
CA GLY A 211 -29.85 -11.05 9.64
C GLY A 211 -28.87 -11.41 8.51
N LEU A 212 -28.89 -10.62 7.43
CA LEU A 212 -27.97 -10.74 6.31
C LEU A 212 -26.53 -10.48 6.73
N GLY A 213 -26.31 -9.51 7.64
CA GLY A 213 -24.99 -9.24 8.20
C GLY A 213 -24.40 -10.37 9.04
N TYR A 214 -25.23 -11.20 9.68
CA TYR A 214 -24.78 -12.44 10.32
C TYR A 214 -24.58 -13.56 9.31
N ALA A 215 -25.51 -13.73 8.35
CA ALA A 215 -25.39 -14.77 7.33
C ALA A 215 -24.10 -14.61 6.51
N VAL A 216 -23.80 -13.39 6.03
CA VAL A 216 -22.55 -13.09 5.30
C VAL A 216 -21.32 -13.41 6.14
N GLN A 217 -21.27 -12.92 7.39
CA GLN A 217 -20.12 -13.14 8.27
C GLN A 217 -19.89 -14.63 8.50
N TRP A 218 -20.91 -15.35 8.97
CA TRP A 218 -20.75 -16.74 9.39
C TRP A 218 -20.67 -17.72 8.22
N PHE A 219 -21.25 -17.37 7.07
CA PHE A 219 -21.01 -18.13 5.84
C PHE A 219 -19.55 -18.00 5.39
N ASP A 220 -18.96 -16.80 5.46
CA ASP A 220 -17.53 -16.65 5.17
C ASP A 220 -16.66 -17.44 6.17
N ILE A 221 -16.99 -17.43 7.47
CA ILE A 221 -16.32 -18.28 8.47
C ILE A 221 -16.44 -19.76 8.14
N LEU A 222 -17.60 -20.24 7.67
CA LEU A 222 -17.75 -21.61 7.21
C LEU A 222 -16.85 -21.91 6.02
N GLN A 223 -16.76 -21.01 5.04
CA GLN A 223 -15.87 -21.17 3.89
C GLN A 223 -14.40 -21.18 4.32
N ILE A 224 -13.98 -20.32 5.26
CA ILE A 224 -12.63 -20.31 5.82
C ILE A 224 -12.31 -21.65 6.50
N GLN A 225 -13.26 -22.26 7.21
CA GLN A 225 -13.03 -23.57 7.82
C GLN A 225 -12.85 -24.68 6.77
N VAL A 226 -13.59 -24.62 5.66
CA VAL A 226 -13.38 -25.52 4.51
C VAL A 226 -12.00 -25.31 3.89
N GLU A 227 -11.63 -24.05 3.61
CA GLU A 227 -10.31 -23.66 3.08
C GLU A 227 -9.18 -24.17 4.00
N ARG A 228 -9.34 -24.06 5.33
CA ARG A 228 -8.38 -24.54 6.32
C ARG A 228 -8.26 -26.07 6.35
N GLN A 229 -9.37 -26.80 6.25
CA GLN A 229 -9.32 -28.27 6.18
C GLN A 229 -8.61 -28.74 4.92
N LEU A 230 -8.86 -28.09 3.78
CA LEU A 230 -8.18 -28.37 2.52
C LEU A 230 -6.67 -28.12 2.64
N GLU A 231 -6.28 -26.95 3.17
CA GLU A 231 -4.87 -26.60 3.34
C GLU A 231 -4.14 -27.55 4.31
N MET A 232 -4.81 -28.02 5.37
CA MET A 232 -4.24 -29.04 6.25
C MET A 232 -3.98 -30.36 5.52
N LEU A 233 -4.88 -30.80 4.64
CA LEU A 233 -4.69 -32.02 3.83
C LEU A 233 -3.55 -31.86 2.83
N LEU A 234 -3.44 -30.70 2.19
CA LEU A 234 -2.34 -30.38 1.28
C LEU A 234 -1.01 -30.33 2.03
N GLN A 235 -0.97 -29.69 3.20
CA GLN A 235 0.25 -29.61 4.01
C GLN A 235 0.73 -31.00 4.46
N GLN A 236 -0.16 -31.90 4.85
CA GLN A 236 0.21 -33.30 5.14
C GLN A 236 0.86 -33.98 3.93
N SER A 237 0.35 -33.71 2.73
CA SER A 237 0.90 -34.25 1.49
C SER A 237 2.28 -33.66 1.17
N ARG A 238 2.46 -32.34 1.36
CA ARG A 238 3.78 -31.67 1.25
C ARG A 238 4.80 -32.25 2.23
N ASP A 239 4.39 -32.51 3.47
CA ASP A 239 5.25 -33.10 4.50
C ASP A 239 5.68 -34.54 4.13
N HIS A 240 4.77 -35.34 3.56
CA HIS A 240 5.08 -36.68 3.06
C HIS A 240 6.09 -36.65 1.91
N ILE A 241 5.89 -35.76 0.94
CA ILE A 241 6.80 -35.59 -0.20
C ILE A 241 8.18 -35.19 0.30
N THR A 242 8.25 -34.21 1.20
CA THR A 242 9.52 -33.74 1.79
C THR A 242 10.25 -34.86 2.52
N LYS A 243 9.53 -35.66 3.34
CA LYS A 243 10.11 -36.81 4.05
C LYS A 243 10.63 -37.89 3.08
N PHE A 244 9.90 -38.17 2.01
CA PHE A 244 10.30 -39.14 1.00
C PHE A 244 11.53 -38.67 0.20
N GLN A 245 11.57 -37.39 -0.17
CA GLN A 245 12.75 -36.80 -0.82
C GLN A 245 13.98 -36.88 0.11
N ALA A 246 13.81 -36.60 1.40
CA ALA A 246 14.90 -36.71 2.38
C ALA A 246 15.41 -38.16 2.55
N SER A 247 14.54 -39.17 2.45
CA SER A 247 14.94 -40.58 2.58
C SER A 247 15.68 -41.12 1.35
N LEU A 248 15.35 -40.62 0.14
CA LEU A 248 16.01 -41.01 -1.11
C LEU A 248 17.46 -40.51 -1.22
N HIS A 249 17.76 -39.33 -0.65
CA HIS A 249 19.06 -38.67 -0.85
C HIS A 249 20.16 -39.11 0.13
N GLY A 250 19.89 -40.03 1.08
CA GLY A 250 20.90 -40.68 1.93
C GLY A 250 21.99 -39.75 2.51
N THR A 251 21.73 -39.16 3.70
CA THR A 251 22.65 -38.46 4.63
C THR A 251 22.85 -36.93 4.53
N ASN A 252 22.94 -36.32 5.72
CA ASN A 252 23.83 -35.22 6.16
C ASN A 252 23.81 -33.82 5.53
N PHE A 253 22.95 -33.50 4.57
CA PHE A 253 22.73 -32.10 4.20
C PHE A 253 21.76 -31.45 5.20
N PRO A 254 22.05 -30.23 5.71
CA PRO A 254 21.06 -29.48 6.49
C PRO A 254 19.75 -29.42 5.71
N PRO A 255 18.58 -29.47 6.38
CA PRO A 255 17.32 -29.24 5.67
C PRO A 255 17.46 -27.96 4.84
N PRO A 256 16.95 -27.91 3.60
CA PRO A 256 17.07 -26.71 2.78
C PRO A 256 16.52 -25.56 3.61
N GLY A 257 17.32 -24.50 3.78
CA GLY A 257 16.91 -23.28 4.43
C GLY A 257 15.79 -22.67 3.62
N ARG A 258 14.55 -23.12 3.83
CA ARG A 258 13.33 -22.67 3.15
C ARG A 258 12.61 -21.66 4.01
N CYS A 259 11.98 -20.68 3.37
CA CYS A 259 11.05 -19.79 4.05
C CYS A 259 9.87 -20.57 4.64
N ALA A 260 9.23 -20.01 5.66
CA ALA A 260 8.03 -20.59 6.25
C ALA A 260 6.93 -20.77 5.17
N PRO A 261 6.15 -21.88 5.20
CA PRO A 261 5.13 -22.16 4.18
C PRO A 261 4.16 -21.01 3.95
N LEU A 262 3.79 -20.26 5.00
CA LEU A 262 2.94 -19.08 4.89
C LEU A 262 3.47 -18.03 3.90
N LEU A 263 4.77 -17.76 3.89
CA LEU A 263 5.37 -16.81 2.96
C LEU A 263 5.41 -17.35 1.54
N VAL A 264 5.75 -18.64 1.38
CA VAL A 264 5.76 -19.34 0.09
C VAL A 264 4.37 -19.32 -0.55
N GLN A 265 3.33 -19.62 0.22
CA GLN A 265 1.93 -19.59 -0.24
C GLN A 265 1.43 -18.18 -0.57
N ARG A 266 2.05 -17.11 -0.04
CA ARG A 266 1.71 -15.74 -0.42
C ARG A 266 2.43 -15.29 -1.69
N CYS A 267 3.74 -15.47 -1.73
CA CYS A 267 4.54 -15.10 -2.89
C CYS A 267 5.62 -16.16 -3.17
N PRO A 268 5.32 -17.17 -3.99
CA PRO A 268 6.29 -18.21 -4.32
C PRO A 268 7.50 -17.67 -5.11
N ALA A 269 7.34 -16.58 -5.86
CA ALA A 269 8.44 -15.92 -6.55
C ALA A 269 9.52 -15.41 -5.55
N CYS A 270 9.10 -14.72 -4.48
CA CYS A 270 10.02 -14.22 -3.45
C CYS A 270 10.54 -15.31 -2.52
N PHE A 271 9.69 -16.24 -2.10
CA PHE A 271 9.97 -17.09 -0.94
C PHE A 271 10.12 -18.58 -1.28
N GLY A 272 9.90 -18.99 -2.53
CA GLY A 272 10.05 -20.38 -3.00
C GLY A 272 11.50 -20.83 -3.25
N GLY A 273 12.46 -19.97 -2.90
CA GLY A 273 13.90 -20.24 -3.01
C GLY A 273 14.37 -21.31 -2.02
N VAL A 274 15.38 -22.07 -2.43
CA VAL A 274 16.08 -23.07 -1.59
C VAL A 274 17.52 -22.70 -1.28
N LEU A 275 18.04 -21.66 -1.97
CA LEU A 275 19.35 -21.08 -1.77
C LEU A 275 19.16 -19.64 -1.30
N HIS A 276 19.91 -19.27 -0.27
CA HIS A 276 19.84 -17.98 0.41
C HIS A 276 21.26 -17.53 0.75
N GLY A 277 21.41 -16.26 1.12
CA GLY A 277 22.70 -15.67 1.46
C GLY A 277 23.28 -14.81 0.35
N ARG A 278 22.48 -14.37 -0.62
CA ARG A 278 22.94 -13.35 -1.56
C ARG A 278 23.35 -12.09 -0.77
N PRO A 279 24.52 -11.50 -1.02
CA PRO A 279 24.93 -10.27 -0.34
C PRO A 279 23.91 -9.13 -0.54
N THR A 280 23.70 -8.29 0.49
CA THR A 280 22.69 -7.22 0.45
C THR A 280 23.08 -6.06 -0.47
N ASP A 281 24.36 -5.84 -0.70
CA ASP A 281 24.93 -4.95 -1.72
C ASP A 281 24.66 -5.45 -3.14
N GLU A 282 24.68 -6.76 -3.36
CA GLU A 282 24.24 -7.39 -4.61
C GLU A 282 22.72 -7.53 -4.73
N GLY A 283 21.94 -7.01 -3.77
CA GLY A 283 20.48 -6.98 -3.78
C GLY A 283 19.78 -7.94 -2.84
N GLY A 284 20.49 -8.85 -2.20
CA GLY A 284 19.91 -9.80 -1.25
C GLY A 284 18.86 -10.74 -1.84
N ASP A 285 18.32 -11.62 -1.00
CA ASP A 285 17.37 -12.63 -1.45
C ASP A 285 15.97 -12.04 -1.65
N VAL A 286 15.47 -11.30 -0.66
CA VAL A 286 14.10 -10.78 -0.62
C VAL A 286 14.05 -9.26 -0.63
N HIS A 287 13.17 -8.70 -1.45
CA HIS A 287 12.83 -7.27 -1.41
C HIS A 287 11.42 -7.07 -0.81
N VAL A 288 11.31 -6.18 0.17
CA VAL A 288 10.04 -5.80 0.80
C VAL A 288 9.89 -4.29 0.89
N ALA A 289 8.66 -3.80 0.97
CA ALA A 289 8.37 -2.39 1.21
C ALA A 289 7.40 -2.23 2.39
N THR A 290 7.59 -1.17 3.17
CA THR A 290 6.75 -0.87 4.34
C THR A 290 6.29 0.58 4.34
N ASP A 291 5.03 0.81 4.69
CA ASP A 291 4.42 2.14 4.79
C ASP A 291 3.14 2.11 5.66
N GLY A 292 2.79 3.25 6.25
CA GLY A 292 1.64 3.45 7.12
C GLY A 292 0.56 4.34 6.52
N ASN A 293 -0.68 3.85 6.48
CA ASN A 293 -1.84 4.60 5.99
C ASN A 293 -2.78 5.02 7.12
N PHE A 294 -2.89 6.33 7.34
CA PHE A 294 -3.71 6.96 8.39
C PHE A 294 -5.18 7.24 7.99
N HIS A 295 -5.63 6.78 6.82
CA HIS A 295 -7.04 6.88 6.43
C HIS A 295 -7.88 5.72 6.99
N HIS A 296 -7.24 4.58 7.22
CA HIS A 296 -7.83 3.33 7.74
C HIS A 296 -8.12 3.39 9.24
N ARG A 297 -8.97 4.35 9.63
CA ARG A 297 -9.31 4.68 11.02
C ARG A 297 -10.55 3.94 11.50
N HIS A 298 -10.53 3.45 12.73
CA HIS A 298 -11.69 2.84 13.40
C HIS A 298 -12.29 3.80 14.44
N ARG A 299 -13.60 4.05 14.37
CA ARG A 299 -14.28 4.92 15.33
C ARG A 299 -14.55 4.15 16.61
N ARG A 300 -14.14 4.71 17.75
CA ARG A 300 -14.45 4.13 19.06
C ARG A 300 -15.96 3.97 19.29
N ALA A 301 -16.75 4.90 18.75
CA ALA A 301 -18.22 4.86 18.81
C ALA A 301 -18.86 3.71 18.03
N ALA A 302 -18.14 3.06 17.10
CA ALA A 302 -18.62 1.86 16.41
C ALA A 302 -18.62 0.60 17.31
N GLY A 303 -17.93 0.68 18.46
CA GLY A 303 -17.90 -0.39 19.46
C GLY A 303 -17.06 -1.60 19.05
N ASP A 304 -17.13 -2.64 19.87
CA ASP A 304 -16.47 -3.91 19.62
C ASP A 304 -17.49 -5.07 19.64
N CYS A 305 -17.10 -6.23 19.13
CA CYS A 305 -17.87 -7.47 19.23
C CYS A 305 -16.99 -8.63 19.69
N PRO A 306 -17.55 -9.76 20.17
CA PRO A 306 -16.74 -10.91 20.55
C PRO A 306 -15.85 -11.38 19.38
N PRO A 307 -14.64 -11.90 19.65
CA PRO A 307 -13.77 -12.46 18.63
C PRO A 307 -14.46 -13.68 17.97
N PHE A 308 -14.37 -13.74 16.64
CA PHE A 308 -14.98 -14.81 15.82
C PHE A 308 -14.10 -15.23 14.64
N TYR A 309 -13.01 -14.51 14.42
CA TYR A 309 -12.10 -14.66 13.31
C TYR A 309 -10.68 -14.45 13.82
N ASP A 310 -9.76 -15.25 13.31
CA ASP A 310 -8.33 -15.14 13.61
C ASP A 310 -7.62 -14.57 12.37
N PRO A 311 -7.24 -13.28 12.37
CA PRO A 311 -6.61 -12.65 11.22
C PRO A 311 -5.27 -13.29 10.84
N THR A 312 -5.05 -13.50 9.55
CA THR A 312 -3.82 -14.15 9.05
C THR A 312 -2.74 -13.16 8.65
N TYR A 313 -3.10 -11.92 8.32
CA TYR A 313 -2.18 -10.84 7.92
C TYR A 313 -1.82 -9.92 9.08
N PHE A 314 -2.68 -9.75 10.09
CA PHE A 314 -2.36 -8.89 11.23
C PHE A 314 -1.41 -9.56 12.21
N ILE A 315 -0.28 -8.91 12.52
CA ILE A 315 0.58 -9.35 13.63
C ILE A 315 -0.07 -9.02 14.98
N PRO A 316 0.16 -9.83 16.03
CA PRO A 316 -0.44 -9.60 17.33
C PRO A 316 -0.07 -8.24 17.94
N LYS A 317 -1.06 -7.52 18.49
CA LYS A 317 -0.86 -6.20 19.12
C LYS A 317 0.17 -6.23 20.25
N ASN A 318 0.12 -7.27 21.09
CA ASN A 318 1.05 -7.45 22.21
C ASN A 318 2.50 -7.56 21.74
N PHE A 319 2.74 -8.20 20.58
CA PHE A 319 4.07 -8.28 19.97
C PHE A 319 4.54 -6.89 19.52
N VAL A 320 3.68 -6.10 18.85
CA VAL A 320 4.01 -4.71 18.47
C VAL A 320 4.30 -3.83 19.68
N ASP A 321 3.51 -3.97 20.75
CA ASP A 321 3.70 -3.22 22.00
C ASP A 321 5.01 -3.60 22.71
N GLU A 322 5.41 -4.87 22.64
CA GLU A 322 6.70 -5.34 23.15
C GLU A 322 7.87 -4.73 22.40
N ILE A 323 7.80 -4.68 21.07
CA ILE A 323 8.79 -3.98 20.25
C ILE A 323 8.86 -2.48 20.62
N GLY A 324 7.72 -1.83 20.81
CA GLY A 324 7.67 -0.44 21.27
C GLY A 324 8.40 -0.24 22.60
N ARG A 325 8.08 -1.07 23.61
CA ARG A 325 8.75 -1.03 24.92
C ARG A 325 10.25 -1.31 24.82
N HIS A 326 10.65 -2.22 23.94
CA HIS A 326 12.06 -2.52 23.69
C HIS A 326 12.79 -1.30 23.09
N ILE A 327 12.24 -0.66 22.06
CA ILE A 327 12.81 0.56 21.46
C ILE A 327 12.96 1.67 22.52
N ASP A 328 11.92 1.92 23.31
CA ASP A 328 11.96 2.91 24.39
C ASP A 328 13.05 2.61 25.42
N THR A 329 13.27 1.32 25.71
CA THR A 329 14.33 0.88 26.63
C THR A 329 15.71 1.12 26.01
N GLN A 330 15.90 0.75 24.74
CA GLN A 330 17.18 0.95 24.05
C GLN A 330 17.56 2.42 23.94
N ARG A 331 16.60 3.32 23.71
CA ARG A 331 16.85 4.76 23.59
C ARG A 331 17.15 5.46 24.92
N LYS A 332 16.93 4.80 26.06
CA LYS A 332 17.41 5.29 27.37
C LYS A 332 18.89 5.06 27.58
N HIS A 333 19.51 4.17 26.81
CA HIS A 333 20.95 3.96 26.83
C HIS A 333 21.66 4.99 25.94
N PRO A 334 22.91 5.34 26.25
CA PRO A 334 23.71 6.19 25.37
C PRO A 334 23.84 5.53 23.99
N PRO A 335 23.77 6.31 22.89
CA PRO A 335 23.93 5.78 21.55
C PRO A 335 25.30 5.10 21.40
N LYS A 336 25.34 3.99 20.66
CA LYS A 336 26.59 3.32 20.28
C LYS A 336 27.42 4.26 19.42
N ALA A 337 28.74 4.14 19.51
CA ALA A 337 29.63 4.72 18.52
C ALA A 337 29.33 4.06 17.15
N HIS A 338 29.01 4.87 16.15
CA HIS A 338 28.78 4.43 14.78
C HIS A 338 29.58 5.31 13.84
N THR A 339 30.01 4.75 12.71
CA THR A 339 30.55 5.53 11.61
C THR A 339 29.38 5.87 10.68
N PRO A 340 29.01 7.16 10.56
CA PRO A 340 27.93 7.56 9.66
C PRO A 340 28.31 7.25 8.21
N ILE A 341 27.44 6.52 7.49
CA ILE A 341 27.57 6.31 6.03
C ILE A 341 27.13 7.59 5.28
N VAL A 342 26.23 8.33 5.90
CA VAL A 342 25.72 9.64 5.46
C VAL A 342 25.84 10.57 6.67
N PRO A 343 26.24 11.85 6.50
CA PRO A 343 26.31 12.81 7.61
C PRO A 343 25.04 12.80 8.47
N ASP A 344 25.21 12.89 9.79
CA ASP A 344 24.09 12.77 10.72
C ASP A 344 23.12 13.97 10.56
N GLU A 345 23.66 15.13 10.19
CA GLU A 345 22.96 16.39 9.89
C GLU A 345 21.99 16.23 8.70
N ALA A 346 22.42 15.58 7.61
CA ALA A 346 21.56 15.26 6.48
C ALA A 346 20.38 14.38 6.90
N VAL A 347 20.61 13.40 7.79
CA VAL A 347 19.54 12.54 8.31
C VAL A 347 18.62 13.30 9.27
N ASP A 348 19.13 14.26 10.06
CA ASP A 348 18.31 15.13 10.92
C ASP A 348 17.35 16.00 10.12
N GLN A 349 17.79 16.53 8.98
CA GLN A 349 16.94 17.28 8.06
C GLN A 349 15.85 16.38 7.46
N CYS A 350 16.19 15.15 7.07
CA CYS A 350 15.22 14.16 6.60
C CYS A 350 14.19 13.83 7.70
N GLU A 351 14.63 13.59 8.93
CA GLU A 351 13.74 13.30 10.07
C GLU A 351 12.78 14.46 10.36
N THR A 352 13.26 15.70 10.25
CA THR A 352 12.44 16.91 10.47
C THR A 352 11.47 17.18 9.31
N ALA A 353 11.87 16.88 8.07
CA ALA A 353 11.06 17.10 6.87
C ALA A 353 9.93 16.07 6.71
N TYR A 354 10.13 14.83 7.18
CA TYR A 354 9.12 13.78 7.10
C TYR A 354 8.22 13.75 8.35
N GLU A 355 6.95 14.12 8.17
CA GLU A 355 5.91 13.99 9.20
C GLU A 355 5.73 12.54 9.70
N ALA A 356 6.22 11.53 8.98
CA ALA A 356 6.23 10.13 9.42
C ALA A 356 7.37 9.78 10.38
N ALA A 357 8.46 10.54 10.38
CA ALA A 357 9.60 10.35 11.29
C ALA A 357 9.42 11.10 12.62
N ASP A 358 8.65 12.19 12.64
CA ASP A 358 8.36 12.97 13.85
C ASP A 358 7.36 12.24 14.78
N GLY A 359 7.87 11.39 15.65
CA GLY A 359 7.10 10.63 16.64
C GLY A 359 6.33 11.48 17.66
N LYS A 360 6.53 12.81 17.69
CA LYS A 360 5.88 13.73 18.63
C LYS A 360 4.61 14.37 18.06
N LYS A 361 4.37 14.34 16.75
CA LYS A 361 3.19 14.96 16.13
C LYS A 361 1.97 14.03 16.09
N GLN A 362 0.92 14.43 16.81
CA GLN A 362 -0.36 13.72 16.84
C GLN A 362 -1.14 13.97 15.53
N LYS A 363 -1.10 13.01 14.58
CA LYS A 363 -1.78 13.12 13.27
C LYS A 363 -3.31 13.04 13.32
N THR A 364 -3.91 12.65 14.45
CA THR A 364 -5.37 12.51 14.58
C THR A 364 -5.81 12.67 16.03
N ALA A 365 -6.94 13.37 16.26
CA ALA A 365 -7.60 13.44 17.56
C ALA A 365 -7.97 12.03 18.04
N MET A 366 -7.19 11.49 18.98
CA MET A 366 -7.33 10.13 19.49
C MET A 366 -8.58 9.91 20.33
N ASP A 367 -9.29 10.97 20.70
CA ASP A 367 -10.51 10.88 21.49
C ASP A 367 -11.62 10.10 20.75
N ASN A 368 -11.61 10.13 19.42
CA ASN A 368 -12.66 9.55 18.58
C ASN A 368 -12.28 8.21 17.95
N PHE A 369 -10.99 7.86 17.89
CA PHE A 369 -10.48 6.69 17.19
C PHE A 369 -9.61 5.84 18.12
N ASP A 370 -9.82 4.54 18.13
CA ASP A 370 -8.99 3.54 18.82
C ASP A 370 -7.90 2.96 17.89
N ASP A 371 -8.18 2.82 16.58
CA ASP A 371 -7.16 2.62 15.56
C ASP A 371 -7.08 3.86 14.65
N THR A 372 -5.89 4.45 14.51
CA THR A 372 -5.62 5.68 13.72
C THR A 372 -5.08 5.40 12.31
N GLY A 373 -4.72 4.16 12.01
CA GLY A 373 -4.23 3.73 10.70
C GLY A 373 -3.81 2.26 10.65
N ILE A 374 -3.17 1.87 9.55
CA ILE A 374 -2.60 0.54 9.34
C ILE A 374 -1.18 0.69 8.79
N MET A 375 -0.21 0.01 9.39
CA MET A 375 1.12 -0.21 8.81
C MET A 375 1.10 -1.51 8.01
N ALA A 376 1.65 -1.50 6.80
CA ALA A 376 1.77 -2.69 5.96
C ALA A 376 3.22 -3.01 5.63
N LEU A 377 3.49 -4.32 5.52
CA LEU A 377 4.65 -4.87 4.85
C LEU A 377 4.18 -5.69 3.65
N ILE A 378 4.74 -5.41 2.48
CA ILE A 378 4.47 -6.10 1.22
C ILE A 378 5.76 -6.61 0.60
N CYS A 379 5.68 -7.62 -0.27
CA CYS A 379 6.83 -8.00 -1.10
C CYS A 379 6.97 -7.08 -2.32
N ARG A 380 8.07 -7.23 -3.09
CA ARG A 380 8.31 -6.47 -4.32
C ARG A 380 7.27 -6.66 -5.44
N HIS A 381 6.49 -7.74 -5.38
CA HIS A 381 5.38 -8.01 -6.32
C HIS A 381 4.08 -7.36 -5.85
N ASP A 382 4.15 -6.46 -4.85
CA ASP A 382 3.06 -5.74 -4.19
C ASP A 382 2.07 -6.63 -3.42
N ILE A 383 2.41 -7.91 -3.22
CA ILE A 383 1.59 -8.85 -2.45
C ILE A 383 1.70 -8.52 -0.94
N PRO A 384 0.57 -8.32 -0.22
CA PRO A 384 0.57 -8.12 1.22
C PRO A 384 1.21 -9.29 1.97
N LEU A 385 2.05 -8.98 2.95
CA LEU A 385 2.63 -9.96 3.86
C LEU A 385 2.03 -9.79 5.25
N PHE A 386 2.18 -8.62 5.85
CA PHE A 386 1.76 -8.40 7.23
C PHE A 386 1.21 -7.00 7.46
N PHE A 387 0.30 -6.87 8.42
CA PHE A 387 -0.26 -5.59 8.87
C PHE A 387 -0.11 -5.42 10.38
N ALA A 388 -0.03 -4.17 10.81
CA ALA A 388 -0.18 -3.78 12.20
C ALA A 388 -1.15 -2.59 12.31
N ASN A 389 -2.05 -2.61 13.30
CA ASN A 389 -2.87 -1.43 13.59
C ASN A 389 -1.99 -0.32 14.18
N ILE A 390 -2.15 0.90 13.68
CA ILE A 390 -1.52 2.09 14.25
C ILE A 390 -2.49 2.67 15.28
N ASP A 391 -2.21 2.48 16.57
CA ASP A 391 -3.14 2.70 17.69
C ASP A 391 -2.60 3.63 18.79
N SER A 392 -1.34 4.08 18.69
CA SER A 392 -0.71 4.94 19.69
C SER A 392 0.02 6.13 19.07
N PRO A 393 -0.03 7.31 19.71
CA PRO A 393 0.85 8.43 19.38
C PRO A 393 2.22 8.15 20.03
N GLY A 394 3.33 8.50 19.40
CA GLY A 394 4.67 8.19 19.90
C GLY A 394 5.52 7.47 18.85
N GLU A 395 6.34 6.51 19.31
CA GLU A 395 7.36 5.81 18.52
C GLU A 395 6.82 5.10 17.28
N GLN A 396 6.73 5.80 16.15
CA GLN A 396 6.15 5.28 14.91
C GLN A 396 7.00 4.17 14.30
N GLN A 397 8.32 4.15 14.54
CA GLN A 397 9.20 3.12 13.97
C GLN A 397 8.85 1.71 14.46
N LYS A 398 8.21 1.57 15.63
CA LYS A 398 7.87 0.26 16.21
C LYS A 398 7.04 -0.61 15.27
N TYR A 399 6.18 -0.01 14.46
CA TYR A 399 5.31 -0.76 13.56
C TYR A 399 6.14 -1.41 12.43
N SER A 400 6.99 -0.64 11.75
CA SER A 400 7.89 -1.17 10.71
C SER A 400 8.90 -2.17 11.28
N VAL A 401 9.48 -1.89 12.46
CA VAL A 401 10.40 -2.80 13.15
C VAL A 401 9.71 -4.12 13.51
N ALA A 402 8.48 -4.08 14.03
CA ALA A 402 7.73 -5.28 14.37
C ALA A 402 7.43 -6.13 13.12
N LEU A 403 7.03 -5.51 12.01
CA LEU A 403 6.77 -6.23 10.76
C LEU A 403 8.05 -6.88 10.20
N LEU A 404 9.18 -6.16 10.23
CA LEU A 404 10.47 -6.71 9.81
C LEU A 404 10.91 -7.86 10.73
N GLN A 405 10.83 -7.70 12.05
CA GLN A 405 11.20 -8.74 12.99
C GLN A 405 10.34 -10.01 12.82
N HIS A 406 9.03 -9.84 12.56
CA HIS A 406 8.15 -10.95 12.26
C HIS A 406 8.50 -11.64 10.92
N LEU A 407 8.84 -10.86 9.88
CA LEU A 407 9.34 -11.42 8.62
C LEU A 407 10.58 -12.29 8.87
N PHE A 408 11.59 -11.76 9.58
CA PHE A 408 12.83 -12.49 9.84
C PHE A 408 12.63 -13.75 10.69
N SER A 409 11.59 -13.82 11.53
CA SER A 409 11.28 -15.07 12.26
C SER A 409 10.69 -16.17 11.36
N LEU A 410 10.35 -15.83 10.11
CA LEU A 410 9.79 -16.74 9.11
C LEU A 410 10.78 -17.02 7.96
N LEU A 411 11.98 -16.43 8.03
CA LEU A 411 13.05 -16.60 7.05
C LEU A 411 14.17 -17.50 7.61
N PRO A 412 14.89 -18.22 6.73
CA PRO A 412 16.12 -18.92 7.10
C PRO A 412 17.17 -17.96 7.71
N PRO A 413 18.09 -18.47 8.56
CA PRO A 413 19.17 -17.67 9.14
C PRO A 413 20.12 -17.04 8.10
N GLU A 414 20.22 -17.61 6.90
CA GLU A 414 21.08 -17.13 5.82
C GLU A 414 20.39 -16.08 4.94
N ALA A 415 19.05 -16.02 4.95
CA ALA A 415 18.29 -15.17 4.04
C ALA A 415 18.53 -13.68 4.27
N THR A 416 18.82 -12.95 3.22
CA THR A 416 19.04 -11.50 3.26
C THR A 416 17.85 -10.73 2.72
N VAL A 417 17.62 -9.54 3.27
CA VAL A 417 16.45 -8.71 2.98
C VAL A 417 16.87 -7.28 2.65
N VAL A 418 16.32 -6.75 1.57
CA VAL A 418 16.31 -5.31 1.27
C VAL A 418 14.92 -4.76 1.59
N ALA A 419 14.84 -3.83 2.53
CA ALA A 419 13.60 -3.20 2.95
C ALA A 419 13.54 -1.74 2.48
N LEU A 420 12.54 -1.42 1.66
CA LEU A 420 12.25 -0.06 1.21
C LEU A 420 11.25 0.59 2.17
N TYR A 421 11.61 1.74 2.70
CA TYR A 421 10.80 2.49 3.66
C TYR A 421 10.98 3.99 3.43
N ASP A 422 9.90 4.76 3.47
CA ASP A 422 9.94 6.21 3.23
C ASP A 422 10.94 6.94 4.12
N VAL A 423 11.14 6.47 5.35
CA VAL A 423 12.14 7.01 6.29
C VAL A 423 13.25 5.98 6.55
N GLY A 424 13.62 5.22 5.52
CA GLY A 424 14.65 4.17 5.57
C GLY A 424 16.01 4.67 6.07
N CYS A 425 16.42 5.89 5.70
CA CYS A 425 17.66 6.52 6.20
C CYS A 425 17.61 6.76 7.73
N VAL A 426 16.50 7.27 8.24
CA VAL A 426 16.27 7.52 9.68
C VAL A 426 16.27 6.20 10.45
N LEU A 427 15.61 5.16 9.91
CA LEU A 427 15.63 3.84 10.53
C LEU A 427 17.04 3.23 10.51
N ALA A 428 17.79 3.35 9.41
CA ALA A 428 19.17 2.84 9.33
C ALA A 428 20.06 3.46 10.39
N ARG A 429 20.02 4.79 10.55
CA ARG A 429 20.69 5.51 11.62
C ARG A 429 20.25 5.04 13.01
N SER A 430 18.94 4.83 13.20
CA SER A 430 18.40 4.35 14.48
C SER A 430 18.92 2.96 14.85
N LEU A 431 19.03 2.04 13.88
CA LEU A 431 19.59 0.69 14.08
C LEU A 431 21.11 0.72 14.32
N ALA A 432 21.83 1.68 13.71
CA ALA A 432 23.25 1.88 13.97
C ALA A 432 23.50 2.39 15.39
N LYS A 433 22.70 3.37 15.86
CA LYS A 433 22.82 3.97 17.19
C LYS A 433 22.34 3.08 18.33
N TYR A 434 21.31 2.27 18.11
CA TYR A 434 20.64 1.51 19.19
C TYR A 434 20.47 0.03 18.86
N ASN A 435 20.44 -0.86 19.86
CA ASN A 435 20.22 -2.29 19.65
C ASN A 435 18.72 -2.62 19.52
N ILE A 436 18.04 -1.93 18.59
CA ILE A 436 16.60 -2.08 18.33
C ILE A 436 16.31 -3.45 17.72
N LEU A 437 17.05 -3.85 16.69
CA LEU A 437 17.00 -5.20 16.13
C LEU A 437 18.25 -5.99 16.55
N PRO A 438 18.13 -7.32 16.72
CA PRO A 438 19.28 -8.19 16.96
C PRO A 438 20.31 -8.12 15.83
N GLU A 439 21.58 -8.32 16.17
CA GLU A 439 22.70 -8.33 15.20
C GLU A 439 22.53 -9.40 14.10
N THR A 440 21.87 -10.51 14.44
CA THR A 440 21.51 -11.58 13.49
C THR A 440 20.52 -11.14 12.41
N ILE A 441 19.80 -10.04 12.63
CA ILE A 441 18.91 -9.41 11.64
C ILE A 441 19.64 -8.27 10.93
N THR A 442 20.26 -7.36 11.68
CA THR A 442 20.86 -6.15 11.08
C THR A 442 21.97 -6.47 10.08
N LYS A 443 22.76 -7.55 10.27
CA LYS A 443 23.77 -8.01 9.31
C LYS A 443 23.20 -8.48 7.97
N ARG A 444 21.91 -8.83 7.93
CA ARG A 444 21.22 -9.37 6.75
C ARG A 444 20.13 -8.44 6.23
N LEU A 445 20.07 -7.20 6.75
CA LEU A 445 19.07 -6.20 6.40
C LEU A 445 19.76 -5.00 5.79
N ARG A 446 19.39 -4.66 4.55
CA ARG A 446 19.71 -3.37 3.94
C ARG A 446 18.44 -2.52 3.86
N LEU A 447 18.55 -1.26 4.27
CA LEU A 447 17.48 -0.30 4.14
C LEU A 447 17.69 0.56 2.90
N ALA A 448 16.59 0.91 2.25
CA ALA A 448 16.53 1.89 1.16
C ALA A 448 15.27 2.75 1.33
N THR A 449 15.23 3.86 0.64
CA THR A 449 14.02 4.70 0.50
C THR A 449 13.14 4.19 -0.63
N THR A 450 11.86 4.51 -0.62
CA THR A 450 10.98 4.24 -1.77
C THR A 450 11.29 5.25 -2.88
N ALA A 451 11.20 4.85 -4.15
CA ALA A 451 11.73 5.62 -5.27
C ALA A 451 11.10 7.00 -5.43
N MET A 452 9.84 7.17 -5.05
CA MET A 452 9.15 8.46 -5.10
C MET A 452 9.46 9.32 -3.88
N HIS A 453 9.59 8.71 -2.69
CA HIS A 453 9.96 9.46 -1.50
C HIS A 453 11.46 9.77 -1.45
N ALA A 454 12.32 9.03 -2.13
CA ALA A 454 13.75 9.29 -2.20
C ALA A 454 14.05 10.76 -2.54
N TYR A 455 13.26 11.37 -3.43
CA TYR A 455 13.42 12.78 -3.82
C TYR A 455 13.19 13.78 -2.68
N GLY A 456 12.43 13.42 -1.64
CA GLY A 456 12.22 14.27 -0.47
C GLY A 456 13.33 14.18 0.58
N HIS A 457 14.35 13.33 0.38
CA HIS A 457 15.51 13.22 1.26
C HIS A 457 16.65 14.12 0.80
N GLU A 458 17.56 14.42 1.72
CA GLU A 458 18.80 15.14 1.42
C GLU A 458 19.65 14.40 0.39
N TRP A 459 20.45 15.14 -0.37
CA TRP A 459 21.24 14.59 -1.49
C TRP A 459 22.15 13.44 -1.04
N ALA A 460 22.83 13.59 0.09
CA ALA A 460 23.69 12.55 0.65
C ALA A 460 22.90 11.27 1.01
N CYS A 461 21.66 11.40 1.51
CA CYS A 461 20.76 10.26 1.70
C CYS A 461 20.33 9.63 0.36
N GLN A 462 20.10 10.43 -0.69
CA GLN A 462 19.72 9.90 -2.00
C GLN A 462 20.83 9.02 -2.60
N LEU A 463 22.09 9.42 -2.48
CA LEU A 463 23.21 8.64 -3.02
C LEU A 463 23.31 7.24 -2.42
N ILE A 464 22.91 7.07 -1.15
CA ILE A 464 23.05 5.80 -0.41
C ILE A 464 21.74 5.00 -0.35
N TYR A 465 20.59 5.67 -0.28
CA TYR A 465 19.30 5.05 -0.04
C TYR A 465 18.34 5.12 -1.24
N ASN A 466 18.64 5.83 -2.33
CA ASN A 466 17.73 5.89 -3.49
C ASN A 466 17.85 4.61 -4.33
N PRO A 467 16.77 3.82 -4.49
CA PRO A 467 16.80 2.57 -5.24
C PRO A 467 17.15 2.74 -6.73
N ARG A 468 17.08 3.97 -7.27
CA ARG A 468 17.46 4.28 -8.66
C ARG A 468 18.92 4.66 -8.83
N MET A 469 19.63 4.92 -7.73
CA MET A 469 21.03 5.35 -7.73
C MET A 469 21.95 4.26 -7.16
N CYS A 470 21.40 3.36 -6.35
CA CYS A 470 22.16 2.30 -5.71
C CYS A 470 22.03 0.97 -6.47
N LEU A 471 23.16 0.29 -6.65
CA LEU A 471 23.21 -1.08 -7.15
C LEU A 471 22.62 -2.09 -6.14
N GLY A 472 22.17 -3.22 -6.68
CA GLY A 472 21.54 -4.34 -6.00
C GLY A 472 20.01 -4.32 -6.02
N LEU A 473 19.37 -3.15 -6.20
CA LEU A 473 17.91 -3.05 -6.13
C LEU A 473 17.20 -3.38 -7.45
N GLY A 474 17.96 -3.56 -8.54
CA GLY A 474 17.42 -3.76 -9.87
C GLY A 474 16.45 -2.65 -10.24
N LEU A 475 15.24 -3.00 -10.68
CA LEU A 475 14.21 -2.01 -10.99
C LEU A 475 13.20 -1.80 -9.84
N SER A 476 13.47 -2.34 -8.64
CA SER A 476 12.53 -2.30 -7.51
C SER A 476 12.29 -0.86 -7.05
N ASP A 477 11.02 -0.43 -7.01
CA ASP A 477 10.66 0.96 -6.67
C ASP A 477 10.22 1.14 -5.22
N GLY A 478 9.70 0.10 -4.57
CA GLY A 478 9.19 0.18 -3.20
C GLY A 478 7.83 0.89 -3.09
N GLU A 479 7.18 1.20 -4.21
CA GLU A 479 5.92 1.97 -4.27
C GLU A 479 4.67 1.08 -4.15
N GLY A 480 4.85 -0.19 -3.83
CA GLY A 480 3.76 -1.17 -3.81
C GLY A 480 2.73 -0.93 -2.72
N THR A 481 3.11 -0.32 -1.60
CA THR A 481 2.21 -0.01 -0.49
C THR A 481 1.14 0.97 -0.94
N GLU A 482 1.52 2.00 -1.71
CA GLU A 482 0.58 2.94 -2.32
C GLU A 482 -0.36 2.27 -3.33
N ARG A 483 0.14 1.27 -4.09
CA ARG A 483 -0.71 0.45 -4.97
C ARG A 483 -1.73 -0.36 -4.17
N LEU A 484 -1.31 -0.96 -3.05
CA LEU A 484 -2.19 -1.67 -2.12
C LEU A 484 -3.26 -0.72 -1.53
N TRP A 485 -2.87 0.47 -1.07
CA TRP A 485 -3.77 1.47 -0.53
C TRP A 485 -4.83 1.91 -1.53
N SER A 486 -4.48 2.05 -2.80
CA SER A 486 -5.45 2.33 -3.86
C SER A 486 -6.53 1.25 -3.97
N ARG A 487 -6.16 -0.04 -3.76
CA ARG A 487 -7.12 -1.15 -3.77
C ARG A 487 -7.98 -1.19 -2.51
N PHE A 488 -7.47 -0.68 -1.39
CA PHE A 488 -8.17 -0.63 -0.10
C PHE A 488 -9.06 0.61 0.09
N VAL A 489 -8.97 1.63 -0.77
CA VAL A 489 -9.68 2.91 -0.63
C VAL A 489 -11.20 2.74 -0.40
N ARG A 490 -11.84 1.79 -1.08
CA ARG A 490 -13.29 1.55 -0.94
C ARG A 490 -13.68 0.99 0.43
N LEU A 491 -12.76 0.33 1.11
CA LEU A 491 -12.99 -0.28 2.41
C LEU A 491 -13.06 0.75 3.54
N ILE A 492 -12.37 1.89 3.40
CA ILE A 492 -12.23 2.94 4.43
C ILE A 492 -13.57 3.35 5.04
N GLY A 493 -14.62 3.52 4.22
CA GLY A 493 -15.96 3.90 4.72
C GLY A 493 -16.64 2.78 5.52
N VAL A 494 -16.49 1.54 5.06
CA VAL A 494 -17.11 0.35 5.66
C VAL A 494 -16.45 0.02 7.00
N GLU A 495 -15.12 0.00 7.04
CA GLU A 495 -14.37 -0.36 8.24
C GLU A 495 -14.55 0.65 9.38
N ARG A 496 -14.70 1.94 9.05
CA ARG A 496 -14.76 3.03 10.04
C ARG A 496 -16.00 2.96 10.93
N THR A 497 -17.05 2.30 10.45
CA THR A 497 -18.35 2.16 11.13
C THR A 497 -18.68 0.72 11.51
N SER A 498 -17.79 -0.22 11.19
CA SER A 498 -17.89 -1.62 11.62
C SER A 498 -17.41 -1.76 13.06
N SER A 499 -17.84 -2.79 13.78
CA SER A 499 -17.22 -3.12 15.07
C SER A 499 -15.77 -3.56 14.87
N ARG A 500 -14.94 -3.40 15.89
CA ARG A 500 -13.49 -3.60 15.77
C ARG A 500 -13.08 -4.98 15.23
N GLN A 501 -13.61 -6.08 15.76
CA GLN A 501 -13.32 -7.42 15.20
C GLN A 501 -13.82 -7.61 13.77
N ARG A 502 -14.97 -7.02 13.40
CA ARG A 502 -15.47 -7.07 12.02
C ARG A 502 -14.58 -6.29 11.07
N ARG A 503 -14.04 -5.14 11.50
CA ARG A 503 -13.05 -4.38 10.72
C ARG A 503 -11.83 -5.23 10.40
N LEU A 504 -11.24 -5.90 11.40
CA LEU A 504 -10.08 -6.77 11.19
C LEU A 504 -10.39 -7.88 10.18
N TRP A 505 -11.51 -8.57 10.35
CA TRP A 505 -11.98 -9.58 9.41
C TRP A 505 -12.11 -9.01 7.98
N LEU A 506 -12.78 -7.88 7.78
CA LEU A 506 -12.96 -7.29 6.45
C LEU A 506 -11.64 -6.93 5.77
N ILE A 507 -10.69 -6.32 6.50
CA ILE A 507 -9.37 -5.97 5.96
C ILE A 507 -8.58 -7.23 5.61
N ASP A 508 -8.54 -8.21 6.51
CA ASP A 508 -7.80 -9.45 6.31
C ASP A 508 -8.32 -10.25 5.12
N ARG A 509 -9.64 -10.32 4.96
CA ARG A 509 -10.28 -10.97 3.82
C ARG A 509 -10.02 -10.24 2.51
N GLN A 510 -10.08 -8.91 2.52
CA GLN A 510 -9.72 -8.12 1.34
C GLN A 510 -8.24 -8.33 0.98
N ALA A 511 -7.34 -8.39 1.97
CA ALA A 511 -5.93 -8.67 1.73
C ALA A 511 -5.70 -10.06 1.14
N ALA A 512 -6.41 -11.08 1.64
CA ALA A 512 -6.35 -12.43 1.10
C ALA A 512 -6.80 -12.48 -0.37
N ALA A 513 -7.91 -11.81 -0.71
CA ALA A 513 -8.40 -11.74 -2.09
C ALA A 513 -7.42 -11.01 -3.01
N ILE A 514 -6.87 -9.88 -2.57
CA ILE A 514 -5.81 -9.15 -3.28
C ILE A 514 -4.58 -10.03 -3.50
N GLY A 515 -4.11 -10.68 -2.44
CA GLY A 515 -2.92 -11.52 -2.49
C GLY A 515 -3.09 -12.71 -3.45
N SER A 516 -4.24 -13.38 -3.42
CA SER A 516 -4.54 -14.51 -4.29
C SER A 516 -4.59 -14.11 -5.78
N GLU A 517 -5.21 -12.97 -6.10
CA GLU A 517 -5.21 -12.44 -7.46
C GLU A 517 -3.78 -12.14 -7.94
N MET A 518 -2.99 -11.47 -7.11
CA MET A 518 -1.63 -11.07 -7.46
C MET A 518 -0.67 -12.27 -7.55
N GLN A 519 -0.85 -13.29 -6.71
CA GLN A 519 -0.14 -14.56 -6.81
C GLN A 519 -0.43 -15.26 -8.15
N THR A 520 -1.71 -15.28 -8.56
CA THR A 520 -2.13 -15.87 -9.85
C THR A 520 -1.48 -15.15 -11.03
N ASP A 521 -1.33 -13.83 -10.92
CA ASP A 521 -0.77 -12.97 -11.98
C ASP A 521 0.77 -12.89 -11.98
N LEU A 522 1.48 -13.58 -11.07
CA LEU A 522 2.95 -13.50 -10.95
C LEU A 522 3.68 -13.80 -12.26
N GLY A 523 3.21 -14.80 -13.03
CA GLY A 523 3.80 -15.14 -14.33
C GLY A 523 3.70 -14.00 -15.35
N ASP A 524 2.53 -13.35 -15.42
CA ASP A 524 2.32 -12.21 -16.30
C ASP A 524 3.08 -10.97 -15.82
N TRP A 525 3.20 -10.78 -14.49
CA TRP A 525 4.03 -9.73 -13.90
C TRP A 525 5.50 -9.87 -14.34
N ILE A 526 6.09 -11.07 -14.22
CA ILE A 526 7.49 -11.34 -14.62
C ILE A 526 7.67 -11.06 -16.12
N LYS A 527 6.75 -11.56 -16.96
CA LYS A 527 6.78 -11.35 -18.41
C LYS A 527 6.66 -9.87 -18.79
N HIS A 528 5.80 -9.11 -18.11
CA HIS A 528 5.66 -7.67 -18.33
C HIS A 528 6.94 -6.95 -17.93
N ARG A 529 7.54 -7.33 -16.80
CA ARG A 529 8.77 -6.74 -16.28
C ARG A 529 9.98 -6.98 -17.20
N LEU A 530 10.10 -8.18 -17.79
CA LEU A 530 11.12 -8.48 -18.81
C LEU A 530 10.96 -7.58 -20.05
N ARG A 531 9.73 -7.36 -20.52
CA ARG A 531 9.46 -6.60 -21.76
C ARG A 531 9.54 -5.09 -21.55
N ARG A 532 8.77 -4.55 -20.61
CA ARG A 532 8.65 -3.10 -20.37
C ARG A 532 9.72 -2.58 -19.41
N GLY A 533 10.05 -3.35 -18.38
CA GLY A 533 11.06 -2.98 -17.40
C GLY A 533 12.44 -3.04 -18.00
N ILE A 534 12.89 -4.24 -18.38
CA ILE A 534 14.28 -4.48 -18.80
C ILE A 534 14.51 -4.05 -20.25
N LYS A 535 13.74 -4.59 -21.22
CA LYS A 535 14.05 -4.35 -22.64
C LYS A 535 13.87 -2.88 -23.04
N GLU A 536 12.77 -2.24 -22.68
CA GLU A 536 12.53 -0.84 -23.06
C GLU A 536 13.46 0.13 -22.31
N GLN A 537 13.58 0.03 -20.98
CA GLN A 537 14.45 0.94 -20.22
C GLN A 537 15.92 0.69 -20.53
N GLY A 538 16.34 -0.57 -20.71
CA GLY A 538 17.70 -0.91 -21.09
C GLY A 538 18.06 -0.39 -22.48
N SER A 539 17.14 -0.46 -23.45
CA SER A 539 17.36 0.13 -24.78
C SER A 539 17.46 1.66 -24.72
N ALA A 540 16.63 2.32 -23.90
CA ALA A 540 16.69 3.76 -23.71
C ALA A 540 18.00 4.21 -23.03
N ALA A 541 18.46 3.45 -22.02
CA ALA A 541 19.74 3.68 -21.36
C ALA A 541 20.91 3.48 -22.33
N GLN A 542 20.89 2.41 -23.12
CA GLN A 542 21.91 2.15 -24.15
C GLN A 542 21.99 3.30 -25.18
N ALA A 543 20.84 3.77 -25.66
CA ALA A 543 20.79 4.91 -26.58
C ALA A 543 21.33 6.22 -25.94
N MET A 544 21.14 6.40 -24.62
CA MET A 544 21.72 7.53 -23.89
C MET A 544 23.25 7.42 -23.79
N LEU A 545 23.78 6.23 -23.50
CA LEU A 545 25.23 5.99 -23.45
C LEU A 545 25.89 6.22 -24.82
N GLU A 546 25.25 5.78 -25.90
CA GLU A 546 25.71 6.04 -27.27
C GLU A 546 25.70 7.54 -27.60
N ARG A 547 24.71 8.27 -27.08
CA ARG A 547 24.57 9.71 -27.30
C ARG A 547 25.57 10.55 -26.51
N CYS A 548 25.84 10.20 -25.25
CA CYS A 548 26.78 10.95 -24.42
C CYS A 548 28.23 10.78 -24.91
N GLY A 549 28.54 9.70 -25.65
CA GLY A 549 29.83 9.49 -26.32
C GLY A 549 31.01 9.24 -25.39
N ILE A 550 30.77 9.16 -24.08
CA ILE A 550 31.79 8.89 -23.06
C ILE A 550 31.94 7.37 -22.90
N PRO A 551 33.18 6.82 -22.96
CA PRO A 551 33.40 5.39 -22.76
C PRO A 551 32.88 4.90 -21.41
N ILE A 552 32.21 3.73 -21.40
CA ILE A 552 31.68 3.11 -20.17
C ILE A 552 32.77 2.92 -19.11
N ALA A 553 33.98 2.55 -19.51
CA ALA A 553 35.11 2.39 -18.59
C ALA A 553 35.49 3.69 -17.87
N GLU A 554 35.36 4.83 -18.55
CA GLU A 554 35.62 6.15 -17.98
C GLU A 554 34.52 6.54 -16.98
N LEU A 555 33.25 6.32 -17.35
CA LEU A 555 32.11 6.54 -16.43
C LEU A 555 32.21 5.67 -15.16
N LYS A 556 32.64 4.41 -15.30
CA LYS A 556 32.89 3.50 -14.17
C LYS A 556 34.04 3.99 -13.29
N ALA A 557 35.16 4.38 -13.89
CA ALA A 557 36.31 4.89 -13.15
C ALA A 557 35.98 6.19 -12.39
N MET A 558 35.15 7.06 -12.97
CA MET A 558 34.64 8.26 -12.28
C MET A 558 33.79 7.91 -11.06
N LEU A 559 32.93 6.90 -11.19
CA LEU A 559 32.12 6.41 -10.08
C LEU A 559 33.02 5.85 -8.95
N GLU A 560 33.92 4.93 -9.30
CA GLU A 560 34.79 4.23 -8.33
C GLU A 560 35.77 5.16 -7.60
N LYS A 561 36.29 6.18 -8.28
CA LYS A 561 37.29 7.10 -7.72
C LYS A 561 36.71 8.08 -6.69
N GLU A 562 35.42 8.37 -6.76
CA GLU A 562 34.77 9.36 -5.90
C GLU A 562 33.94 8.77 -4.77
N PHE A 563 33.39 7.56 -4.94
CA PHE A 563 32.83 6.80 -3.82
C PHE A 563 33.90 6.35 -2.79
N ALA A 564 35.19 6.53 -3.10
CA ALA A 564 36.32 6.07 -2.29
C ALA A 564 37.23 7.18 -1.74
N SER A 565 36.99 8.47 -2.03
CA SER A 565 37.88 9.53 -1.52
C SER A 565 37.31 10.21 -0.26
N ASP A 566 38.13 10.28 0.79
CA ASP A 566 37.90 11.13 1.97
C ASP A 566 37.64 12.59 1.53
N ASP A 567 38.25 13.05 0.43
CA ASP A 567 38.07 14.40 -0.13
C ASP A 567 36.61 14.71 -0.52
N THR A 568 35.83 13.71 -0.93
CA THR A 568 34.41 13.91 -1.33
C THR A 568 33.52 14.06 -0.09
N LEU A 569 33.81 13.33 0.98
CA LEU A 569 33.19 13.49 2.29
C LEU A 569 33.61 14.80 2.97
N GLU A 570 34.87 15.21 2.83
CA GLU A 570 35.40 16.47 3.36
C GLU A 570 34.83 17.68 2.61
N ALA A 571 34.61 17.56 1.29
CA ALA A 571 33.86 18.54 0.50
C ALA A 571 32.40 18.65 0.95
N LEU A 572 31.73 17.52 1.21
CA LEU A 572 30.35 17.47 1.76
C LEU A 572 30.26 18.05 3.18
N GLU A 573 31.20 17.75 4.09
CA GLU A 573 31.30 18.36 5.42
C GLU A 573 31.59 19.88 5.35
N SER A 574 32.37 20.32 4.36
CA SER A 574 32.57 21.75 4.09
C SER A 574 31.28 22.44 3.63
N LEU A 575 30.42 21.74 2.89
CA LEU A 575 29.13 22.25 2.39
C LEU A 575 28.04 22.33 3.47
N GLU A 576 28.06 21.44 4.47
CA GLU A 576 27.12 21.42 5.58
C GLU A 576 27.41 22.47 6.65
N ARG A 577 28.69 22.81 6.90
CA ARG A 577 29.07 23.89 7.83
C ARG A 577 28.46 25.26 7.46
N GLY A 578 28.13 25.48 6.19
CA GLY A 578 27.44 26.67 5.71
C GLY A 578 25.91 26.65 5.89
N HIS A 579 25.29 25.48 6.09
CA HIS A 579 23.85 25.28 6.14
C HIS A 579 23.24 25.66 7.51
N ASP A 580 23.78 25.15 8.61
CA ASP A 580 23.20 25.33 9.94
C ASP A 580 23.29 26.77 10.46
N ARG A 581 24.32 27.51 10.06
CA ARG A 581 24.54 28.89 10.53
C ARG A 581 23.66 29.93 9.84
N LEU A 582 23.02 29.55 8.72
CA LEU A 582 22.22 30.42 7.85
C LEU A 582 20.74 30.40 8.25
N MET A 583 20.24 29.25 8.70
CA MET A 583 18.81 29.00 8.90
C MET A 583 18.14 29.80 10.03
N ASP A 584 18.90 30.31 11.01
CA ASP A 584 18.24 30.84 12.21
C ASP A 584 17.64 32.25 12.07
N LYS A 585 18.12 33.15 11.18
CA LYS A 585 17.59 34.55 11.12
C LYS A 585 17.76 35.25 9.75
N VAL A 586 17.24 34.67 8.67
CA VAL A 586 17.43 35.16 7.29
C VAL A 586 16.69 36.47 6.95
N GLU A 587 15.57 36.81 7.59
CA GLU A 587 14.85 38.02 7.16
C GLU A 587 15.29 39.32 7.85
N ALA A 588 15.92 39.25 9.02
CA ALA A 588 16.26 40.45 9.80
C ALA A 588 17.73 40.89 9.69
N LEU A 589 18.66 39.98 9.37
CA LEU A 589 20.12 40.27 9.35
C LEU A 589 20.67 40.64 7.96
N TYR A 590 19.93 40.43 6.88
CA TYR A 590 20.39 40.68 5.50
C TYR A 590 20.53 42.17 5.13
N SER A 591 20.33 43.06 6.10
CA SER A 591 20.64 44.50 5.98
C SER A 591 22.01 44.87 6.58
N SER A 592 22.69 43.96 7.29
CA SER A 592 24.00 44.20 7.91
C SER A 592 25.10 43.33 7.28
N LEU A 593 25.78 43.92 6.29
CA LEU A 593 27.14 43.77 5.73
C LEU A 593 28.18 42.70 6.20
N ASN A 594 27.87 41.65 6.97
CA ASN A 594 28.89 40.69 7.46
C ASN A 594 28.85 39.32 6.78
N VAL A 595 28.67 39.28 5.44
CA VAL A 595 28.72 38.03 4.67
C VAL A 595 30.12 37.41 4.69
N HIS A 596 31.17 38.24 4.60
CA HIS A 596 32.57 37.80 4.53
C HIS A 596 33.15 37.35 5.89
N GLU A 597 32.58 37.77 7.02
CA GLU A 597 32.96 37.24 8.35
C GLU A 597 32.42 35.81 8.59
N ARG A 598 31.33 35.45 7.91
CA ARG A 598 30.59 34.21 8.14
C ARG A 598 30.91 33.11 7.13
N PHE A 599 31.36 33.50 5.93
CA PHE A 599 31.88 32.64 4.86
C PHE A 599 33.25 33.16 4.43
N PRO A 600 34.33 32.78 5.13
CA PRO A 600 35.68 33.25 4.83
C PRO A 600 36.11 32.89 3.40
N GLU A 601 35.66 31.73 2.90
CA GLU A 601 35.88 31.27 1.52
C GLU A 601 35.23 32.16 0.44
N LEU A 602 34.30 33.04 0.79
CA LEU A 602 33.61 33.95 -0.13
C LEU A 602 34.03 35.42 0.05
N HIS A 603 35.11 35.68 0.80
CA HIS A 603 35.66 37.03 1.01
C HIS A 603 35.88 37.78 -0.30
N ASP A 604 36.44 37.11 -1.31
CA ASP A 604 36.86 37.72 -2.58
C ASP A 604 35.78 37.66 -3.68
N VAL A 605 34.57 37.21 -3.32
CA VAL A 605 33.45 37.06 -4.25
C VAL A 605 32.51 38.26 -4.12
N ASN A 606 32.02 38.77 -5.25
CA ASN A 606 31.13 39.93 -5.27
C ASN A 606 29.90 39.73 -4.34
N LEU A 607 29.65 40.68 -3.44
CA LEU A 607 28.57 40.61 -2.44
C LEU A 607 27.18 40.42 -3.08
N GLU A 608 26.93 41.05 -4.23
CA GLU A 608 25.67 40.93 -4.98
C GLU A 608 25.53 39.53 -5.60
N PHE A 609 26.63 38.94 -6.07
CA PHE A 609 26.67 37.56 -6.55
C PHE A 609 26.35 36.59 -5.41
N VAL A 610 27.06 36.69 -4.28
CA VAL A 610 26.85 35.80 -3.11
C VAL A 610 25.40 35.89 -2.62
N ARG A 611 24.85 37.11 -2.53
CA ARG A 611 23.45 37.30 -2.13
C ARG A 611 22.48 36.61 -3.09
N THR A 612 22.69 36.77 -4.39
CA THR A 612 21.83 36.15 -5.41
C THR A 612 21.96 34.62 -5.38
N LEU A 613 23.15 34.10 -5.10
CA LEU A 613 23.45 32.67 -5.06
C LEU A 613 22.74 31.98 -3.89
N LEU A 614 22.79 32.59 -2.70
CA LEU A 614 22.07 32.12 -1.52
C LEU A 614 20.55 32.16 -1.73
N MET A 615 20.03 33.23 -2.33
CA MET A 615 18.60 33.32 -2.67
C MET A 615 18.17 32.28 -3.71
N ALA A 616 19.05 31.95 -4.67
CA ALA A 616 18.82 30.90 -5.65
C ALA A 616 18.78 29.52 -4.98
N ARG A 617 19.68 29.24 -4.04
CA ARG A 617 19.73 28.00 -3.25
C ARG A 617 18.44 27.77 -2.48
N ASP A 618 18.01 28.74 -1.67
CA ASP A 618 16.80 28.65 -0.86
C ASP A 618 15.54 28.47 -1.72
N LEU A 619 15.49 29.20 -2.83
CA LEU A 619 14.36 29.11 -3.74
C LEU A 619 14.33 27.75 -4.46
N LYS A 620 15.48 27.19 -4.84
CA LYS A 620 15.57 25.85 -5.45
C LYS A 620 15.07 24.77 -4.50
N MET A 621 15.43 24.83 -3.22
CA MET A 621 14.90 23.91 -2.20
C MET A 621 13.38 24.01 -2.08
N ASN A 622 12.83 25.23 -2.08
CA ASN A 622 11.38 25.45 -2.06
C ASN A 622 10.69 24.94 -3.33
N VAL A 623 11.31 25.11 -4.51
CA VAL A 623 10.82 24.56 -5.78
C VAL A 623 10.78 23.04 -5.72
N ARG A 624 11.84 22.37 -5.23
CA ARG A 624 11.86 20.91 -5.06
C ARG A 624 10.73 20.42 -4.16
N LYS A 625 10.59 20.98 -2.95
CA LYS A 625 9.53 20.60 -2.00
C LYS A 625 8.13 20.69 -2.65
N ARG A 626 7.86 21.78 -3.38
CA ARG A 626 6.57 21.99 -4.06
C ARG A 626 6.39 21.09 -5.29
N ALA A 627 7.44 20.84 -6.07
CA ALA A 627 7.42 20.00 -7.25
C ALA A 627 7.16 18.54 -6.88
N ILE A 628 7.87 18.01 -5.86
CA ILE A 628 7.70 16.66 -5.35
C ILE A 628 6.26 16.44 -4.87
N ALA A 629 5.74 17.33 -4.01
CA ALA A 629 4.34 17.26 -3.56
C ALA A 629 3.34 17.29 -4.73
N SER A 630 3.62 18.09 -5.76
CA SER A 630 2.78 18.14 -6.97
C SER A 630 2.85 16.82 -7.75
N PHE A 631 4.03 16.22 -7.93
CA PHE A 631 4.19 14.94 -8.62
C PHE A 631 3.45 13.79 -7.91
N PHE A 632 3.48 13.77 -6.57
CA PHE A 632 2.69 12.82 -5.78
C PHE A 632 1.19 12.92 -6.05
N GLU A 633 0.65 14.13 -6.21
CA GLU A 633 -0.78 14.34 -6.51
C GLU A 633 -1.14 13.95 -7.94
N TRP A 634 -0.28 14.24 -8.92
CA TRP A 634 -0.47 13.84 -10.32
C TRP A 634 -0.49 12.33 -10.48
N ASP A 635 0.41 11.61 -9.79
CA ASP A 635 0.43 10.15 -9.87
C ASP A 635 -0.77 9.50 -9.20
N LYS A 636 -1.31 10.08 -8.12
CA LYS A 636 -2.61 9.67 -7.58
C LYS A 636 -3.73 9.82 -8.61
N LEU A 637 -3.61 10.80 -9.52
CA LEU A 637 -4.56 11.04 -10.59
C LEU A 637 -4.39 10.06 -11.75
N ASP A 638 -3.17 9.83 -12.23
CA ASP A 638 -2.85 8.94 -13.34
C ASP A 638 -3.10 7.46 -12.98
N ARG A 639 -2.83 7.08 -11.73
CA ARG A 639 -3.14 5.74 -11.19
C ARG A 639 -4.65 5.47 -11.10
N ALA A 640 -5.48 6.50 -10.94
CA ALA A 640 -6.95 6.36 -10.97
C ALA A 640 -7.52 6.03 -12.37
N VAL A 641 -6.67 6.06 -13.42
CA VAL A 641 -7.04 5.75 -14.81
C VAL A 641 -6.61 4.31 -15.21
N GLY A 642 -5.90 3.59 -14.34
CA GLY A 642 -5.24 2.32 -14.66
C GLY A 642 -6.04 1.06 -14.32
N GLY A 643 -7.02 0.71 -15.14
CA GLY A 643 -7.63 -0.62 -15.16
C GLY A 643 -8.67 -0.70 -16.27
N ALA A 644 -8.54 -1.67 -17.18
CA ALA A 644 -9.44 -1.82 -18.33
C ALA A 644 -10.93 -1.99 -17.95
N GLN A 645 -11.26 -2.15 -16.66
CA GLN A 645 -12.64 -2.30 -16.16
C GLN A 645 -12.96 -1.52 -14.87
N GLN A 646 -12.17 -0.51 -14.45
CA GLN A 646 -12.47 0.20 -13.20
C GLN A 646 -12.45 1.72 -13.35
N ALA A 647 -13.58 2.28 -13.77
CA ALA A 647 -13.83 3.71 -13.66
C ALA A 647 -14.14 4.04 -12.18
N LEU A 648 -13.19 4.63 -11.46
CA LEU A 648 -13.42 5.20 -10.12
C LEU A 648 -13.96 6.63 -10.21
N GLY A 649 -14.75 7.02 -9.19
CA GLY A 649 -15.69 8.14 -9.20
C GLY A 649 -15.12 9.51 -9.58
N THR A 650 -15.83 10.19 -10.48
CA THR A 650 -15.51 11.50 -11.08
C THR A 650 -15.26 12.63 -10.08
N LYS A 651 -15.82 12.57 -8.86
CA LYS A 651 -15.68 13.65 -7.86
C LYS A 651 -14.28 13.75 -7.24
N LEU A 652 -13.66 12.62 -6.86
CA LEU A 652 -12.30 12.65 -6.29
C LEU A 652 -11.28 13.06 -7.35
N HIS A 653 -11.43 12.54 -8.57
CA HIS A 653 -10.63 12.96 -9.73
C HIS A 653 -10.77 14.47 -10.00
N GLN A 654 -11.98 15.02 -9.93
CA GLN A 654 -12.22 16.48 -10.07
C GLN A 654 -11.61 17.29 -8.91
N HIS A 655 -11.71 16.82 -7.67
CA HIS A 655 -11.12 17.51 -6.51
C HIS A 655 -9.60 17.53 -6.56
N THR A 656 -8.96 16.39 -6.87
CA THR A 656 -7.50 16.29 -7.03
C THR A 656 -7.03 17.15 -8.21
N ARG A 657 -7.72 17.14 -9.36
CA ARG A 657 -7.41 18.06 -10.48
C ARG A 657 -7.55 19.53 -10.10
N LYS A 658 -8.59 19.90 -9.36
CA LYS A 658 -8.79 21.28 -8.88
C LYS A 658 -7.68 21.70 -7.91
N ALA A 659 -7.26 20.82 -7.01
CA ALA A 659 -6.19 21.09 -6.06
C ALA A 659 -4.82 21.25 -6.75
N ILE A 660 -4.52 20.38 -7.72
CA ILE A 660 -3.35 20.48 -8.59
C ILE A 660 -3.36 21.81 -9.37
N ALA A 661 -4.48 22.12 -10.04
CA ALA A 661 -4.63 23.36 -10.81
C ALA A 661 -4.48 24.61 -9.93
N LYS A 662 -4.92 24.55 -8.67
CA LYS A 662 -4.79 25.67 -7.70
C LYS A 662 -3.34 25.89 -7.25
N ARG A 663 -2.52 24.83 -7.15
CA ARG A 663 -1.12 24.90 -6.66
C ARG A 663 -0.09 25.13 -7.76
N GLN A 664 -0.39 24.74 -8.99
CA GLN A 664 0.51 24.89 -10.13
C GLN A 664 1.04 26.33 -10.34
N PRO A 665 0.25 27.42 -10.23
CA PRO A 665 0.75 28.79 -10.43
C PRO A 665 1.85 29.19 -9.44
N ALA A 666 1.76 28.75 -8.18
CA ALA A 666 2.74 29.08 -7.16
C ALA A 666 4.09 28.39 -7.39
N LEU A 667 4.06 27.13 -7.82
CA LEU A 667 5.26 26.39 -8.24
C LEU A 667 5.89 27.03 -9.49
N MET A 668 5.06 27.34 -10.49
CA MET A 668 5.51 27.99 -11.72
C MET A 668 6.15 29.36 -11.48
N THR A 669 5.58 30.14 -10.55
CA THR A 669 6.14 31.44 -10.16
C THR A 669 7.49 31.28 -9.47
N ALA A 670 7.63 30.28 -8.59
CA ALA A 670 8.90 29.99 -7.93
C ALA A 670 9.97 29.55 -8.94
N ILE A 671 9.63 28.71 -9.92
CA ILE A 671 10.54 28.29 -11.00
C ILE A 671 11.01 29.49 -11.84
N ARG A 672 10.09 30.36 -12.28
CA ARG A 672 10.46 31.55 -13.05
C ARG A 672 11.38 32.48 -12.27
N LYS A 673 11.10 32.67 -10.98
CA LYS A 673 11.94 33.48 -10.10
C LYS A 673 13.32 32.84 -9.89
N PHE A 674 13.39 31.53 -9.73
CA PHE A 674 14.66 30.79 -9.68
C PHE A 674 15.46 30.98 -10.98
N ASN A 675 14.83 30.80 -12.14
CA ASN A 675 15.49 31.00 -13.43
C ASN A 675 16.00 32.45 -13.60
N SER A 676 15.28 33.46 -13.10
CA SER A 676 15.77 34.85 -13.12
C SER A 676 17.00 35.06 -12.23
N TYR A 677 17.13 34.28 -11.14
CA TYR A 677 18.36 34.29 -10.35
C TYR A 677 19.51 33.59 -11.08
N CYS A 678 19.26 32.49 -11.81
CA CYS A 678 20.26 31.86 -12.67
C CYS A 678 20.82 32.85 -13.70
N GLU A 679 19.94 33.57 -14.42
CA GLU A 679 20.33 34.60 -15.40
C GLU A 679 21.15 35.73 -14.75
N ARG A 680 20.73 36.18 -13.56
CA ARG A 680 21.45 37.22 -12.82
C ARG A 680 22.81 36.74 -12.32
N LEU A 681 22.90 35.50 -11.85
CA LEU A 681 24.16 34.90 -11.44
C LEU A 681 25.13 34.79 -12.62
N GLU A 682 24.66 34.33 -13.78
CA GLU A 682 25.44 34.27 -15.01
C GLU A 682 25.97 35.66 -15.43
N SER A 683 25.15 36.71 -15.30
CA SER A 683 25.57 38.10 -15.62
C SER A 683 26.61 38.68 -14.67
N LEU A 684 26.64 38.21 -13.43
CA LEU A 684 27.56 38.68 -12.38
C LEU A 684 28.80 37.80 -12.26
N TYR A 685 28.83 36.66 -12.96
CA TYR A 685 29.82 35.60 -12.74
C TYR A 685 31.22 35.98 -13.21
N ASP A 686 32.20 35.77 -12.32
CA ASP A 686 33.61 35.74 -12.66
C ASP A 686 34.13 34.29 -12.59
N PRO A 687 34.68 33.74 -13.69
CA PRO A 687 35.24 32.39 -13.70
C PRO A 687 36.35 32.15 -12.65
N THR A 688 37.03 33.21 -12.20
CA THR A 688 38.08 33.11 -11.16
C THR A 688 37.53 32.70 -9.78
N TRP A 689 36.21 32.81 -9.56
CA TRP A 689 35.58 32.40 -8.30
C TRP A 689 35.47 30.89 -8.13
N GLY A 690 35.55 30.09 -9.20
CA GLY A 690 35.44 28.63 -9.13
C GLY A 690 34.10 28.13 -8.55
N ILE A 691 33.05 28.95 -8.57
CA ILE A 691 31.71 28.57 -8.09
C ILE A 691 30.87 28.11 -9.26
N LEU A 692 30.23 26.94 -9.16
CA LEU A 692 29.39 26.42 -10.22
C LEU A 692 28.03 27.11 -10.27
N LEU A 693 27.68 27.59 -11.46
CA LEU A 693 26.41 28.29 -11.68
C LEU A 693 25.23 27.31 -11.75
N PRO A 694 24.11 27.59 -11.06
CA PRO A 694 22.92 26.77 -11.17
C PRO A 694 22.24 26.97 -12.53
N ALA A 695 21.85 25.88 -13.18
CA ALA A 695 21.11 25.91 -14.44
C ALA A 695 19.60 26.19 -14.25
N PRO A 696 18.94 26.88 -15.20
CA PRO A 696 17.51 27.13 -15.16
C PRO A 696 16.69 25.84 -15.33
N LEU A 697 15.52 25.80 -14.68
CA LEU A 697 14.60 24.67 -14.69
C LEU A 697 13.52 24.81 -15.78
N PRO A 698 13.00 23.69 -16.32
CA PRO A 698 11.89 23.73 -17.27
C PRO A 698 10.66 24.40 -16.69
N THR A 699 9.99 25.19 -17.52
CA THR A 699 8.73 25.85 -17.14
C THR A 699 7.49 25.03 -17.47
N LYS A 700 7.66 23.78 -17.92
CA LYS A 700 6.57 22.82 -18.10
C LYS A 700 6.71 21.70 -17.08
N LEU A 701 5.64 21.38 -16.36
CA LEU A 701 5.66 20.39 -15.28
C LEU A 701 6.06 19.00 -15.76
N THR A 702 5.63 18.60 -16.96
CA THR A 702 5.94 17.29 -17.55
C THR A 702 7.43 17.13 -17.85
N GLU A 703 8.08 18.21 -18.30
CA GLU A 703 9.51 18.25 -18.57
C GLU A 703 10.28 18.32 -17.25
N LEU A 704 9.84 19.18 -16.31
CA LEU A 704 10.41 19.32 -14.96
C LEU A 704 10.44 18.00 -14.20
N ARG A 705 9.40 17.16 -14.35
CA ARG A 705 9.28 15.86 -13.70
C ARG A 705 10.41 14.89 -14.07
N SER A 706 10.86 14.97 -15.31
CA SER A 706 11.97 14.16 -15.83
C SER A 706 13.31 14.88 -15.79
N ASP A 707 13.34 16.14 -15.32
CA ASP A 707 14.53 16.97 -15.40
C ASP A 707 15.45 16.72 -14.20
N PRO A 708 16.67 16.21 -14.43
CA PRO A 708 17.61 15.95 -13.35
C PRO A 708 18.06 17.20 -12.59
N ARG A 709 18.06 18.37 -13.24
CA ARG A 709 18.52 19.65 -12.67
C ARG A 709 17.64 20.13 -11.54
N LEU A 710 16.40 19.65 -11.46
CA LEU A 710 15.52 19.90 -10.33
C LEU A 710 16.18 19.47 -9.03
N MET A 711 16.91 18.34 -9.05
CA MET A 711 17.51 17.71 -7.86
C MET A 711 18.98 18.11 -7.64
N GLU A 712 19.65 18.70 -8.63
CA GLU A 712 21.03 19.19 -8.49
C GLU A 712 21.08 20.40 -7.54
N ASP A 713 21.99 20.42 -6.55
CA ASP A 713 22.13 21.53 -5.60
C ASP A 713 22.62 22.83 -6.22
N VAL A 714 22.37 23.94 -5.50
CA VAL A 714 23.02 25.22 -5.79
C VAL A 714 24.28 25.27 -4.93
N TRP A 715 25.42 25.17 -5.59
CA TRP A 715 26.74 25.18 -4.96
C TRP A 715 27.07 26.60 -4.49
N ILE A 716 27.49 26.71 -3.23
CA ILE A 716 27.83 28.01 -2.60
C ILE A 716 29.30 28.11 -2.19
N THR A 717 30.09 27.07 -2.48
CA THR A 717 31.50 26.99 -2.10
C THR A 717 32.36 27.03 -3.37
N PRO A 718 33.44 27.82 -3.41
CA PRO A 718 34.44 27.74 -4.47
C PRO A 718 35.03 26.33 -4.55
N SER A 719 35.19 25.80 -5.75
CA SER A 719 35.88 24.53 -5.95
C SER A 719 37.35 24.64 -5.55
N VAL A 720 37.80 23.81 -4.62
CA VAL A 720 39.22 23.70 -4.26
C VAL A 720 39.82 22.54 -5.07
N GLY A 721 40.62 22.84 -6.09
CA GLY A 721 41.24 21.82 -6.97
C GLY A 721 40.55 21.66 -8.34
N GLU A 722 40.87 20.58 -9.07
CA GLU A 722 40.18 20.23 -10.31
C GLU A 722 38.74 19.83 -10.01
N VAL A 723 37.78 20.50 -10.65
CA VAL A 723 36.36 20.21 -10.49
C VAL A 723 36.05 18.84 -11.10
N PRO A 724 35.42 17.93 -10.35
CA PRO A 724 34.98 16.65 -10.91
C PRO A 724 34.09 16.83 -12.14
N ARG A 725 34.37 16.10 -13.22
CA ARG A 725 33.66 16.28 -14.50
C ARG A 725 32.16 16.04 -14.43
N TRP A 726 31.66 15.13 -13.60
CA TRP A 726 30.20 14.93 -13.43
C TRP A 726 29.51 16.14 -12.78
N LEU A 727 30.27 17.02 -12.12
CA LEU A 727 29.74 18.22 -11.49
C LEU A 727 29.49 19.33 -12.53
N GLU A 728 30.27 19.38 -13.60
CA GLU A 728 30.19 20.41 -14.65
C GLU A 728 29.50 19.92 -15.93
N ASP A 729 29.78 18.67 -16.33
CA ASP A 729 29.39 18.10 -17.61
C ASP A 729 28.06 17.33 -17.50
N SER A 730 27.02 17.85 -18.14
CA SER A 730 25.70 17.21 -18.17
C SER A 730 25.69 15.87 -18.90
N ASP A 731 26.54 15.69 -19.91
CA ASP A 731 26.64 14.44 -20.67
C ASP A 731 27.30 13.35 -19.81
N VAL A 732 28.25 13.72 -18.93
CA VAL A 732 28.80 12.80 -17.91
C VAL A 732 27.70 12.38 -16.94
N ARG A 733 26.87 13.31 -16.43
CA ARG A 733 25.76 12.96 -15.52
C ARG A 733 24.73 12.04 -16.18
N ASP A 734 24.36 12.33 -17.41
CA ASP A 734 23.41 11.53 -18.17
C ASP A 734 23.99 10.15 -18.52
N GLY A 735 25.28 10.10 -18.85
CA GLY A 735 26.04 8.87 -19.03
C GLY A 735 26.07 8.00 -17.76
N ILE A 736 26.37 8.59 -16.60
CA ILE A 736 26.37 7.89 -15.30
C ILE A 736 24.98 7.31 -14.99
N ARG A 737 23.92 8.11 -15.15
CA ARG A 737 22.54 7.64 -14.90
C ARG A 737 22.15 6.52 -15.85
N ALA A 738 22.55 6.61 -17.12
CA ALA A 738 22.30 5.58 -18.10
C ALA A 738 23.07 4.29 -17.80
N LEU A 739 24.33 4.41 -17.37
CA LEU A 739 25.14 3.29 -16.92
C LEU A 739 24.48 2.57 -15.74
N LEU A 740 24.12 3.30 -14.69
CA LEU A 740 23.42 2.75 -13.52
C LEU A 740 22.11 2.08 -13.94
N LYS A 741 21.33 2.71 -14.82
CA LYS A 741 20.10 2.12 -15.35
C LYS A 741 20.35 0.80 -16.08
N GLN A 742 21.42 0.71 -16.86
CA GLN A 742 21.80 -0.51 -17.56
C GLN A 742 22.18 -1.63 -16.58
N GLU A 743 22.96 -1.32 -15.55
CA GLU A 743 23.35 -2.27 -14.50
C GLU A 743 22.11 -2.74 -13.70
N CYS A 744 21.23 -1.83 -13.29
CA CYS A 744 19.94 -2.17 -12.67
C CYS A 744 19.06 -3.07 -13.56
N CYS A 745 19.09 -2.89 -14.89
CA CYS A 745 18.35 -3.78 -15.80
C CYS A 745 18.94 -5.20 -15.83
N GLN A 746 20.27 -5.34 -15.74
CA GLN A 746 20.94 -6.64 -15.67
C GLN A 746 20.64 -7.34 -14.34
N GLU A 747 20.73 -6.61 -13.22
CA GLU A 747 20.35 -7.11 -11.90
C GLU A 747 18.90 -7.60 -11.86
N GLU A 748 17.99 -6.82 -12.45
CA GLU A 748 16.58 -7.18 -12.55
C GLU A 748 16.40 -8.44 -13.38
N GLN A 749 17.13 -8.59 -14.50
CA GLN A 749 17.05 -9.79 -15.33
C GLN A 749 17.47 -11.05 -14.57
N ILE A 750 18.57 -10.98 -13.82
CA ILE A 750 19.04 -12.09 -12.97
C ILE A 750 17.99 -12.43 -11.92
N ARG A 751 17.46 -11.43 -11.21
CA ARG A 751 16.44 -11.61 -10.17
C ARG A 751 15.16 -12.23 -10.74
N LEU A 752 14.68 -11.77 -11.89
CA LEU A 752 13.48 -12.35 -12.53
C LEU A 752 13.69 -13.80 -12.95
N GLY A 753 14.92 -14.19 -13.33
CA GLY A 753 15.28 -15.58 -13.58
C GLY A 753 15.09 -16.45 -12.33
N ILE A 754 15.65 -16.01 -11.20
CA ILE A 754 15.52 -16.70 -9.90
C ILE A 754 14.04 -16.80 -9.49
N GLU A 755 13.29 -15.70 -9.61
CA GLU A 755 11.87 -15.68 -9.26
C GLU A 755 11.02 -16.60 -10.15
N ALA A 756 11.33 -16.68 -11.44
CA ALA A 756 10.67 -17.60 -12.35
C ALA A 756 10.97 -19.06 -12.01
N GLU A 757 12.22 -19.39 -11.65
CA GLU A 757 12.59 -20.73 -11.20
C GLU A 757 11.89 -21.11 -9.89
N ASN A 758 11.81 -20.18 -8.93
CA ASN A 758 11.08 -20.37 -7.67
C ASN A 758 9.59 -20.64 -7.93
N LEU A 759 8.98 -19.88 -8.83
CA LEU A 759 7.58 -20.04 -9.21
C LEU A 759 7.33 -21.40 -9.89
N CYS A 760 8.21 -21.82 -10.81
CA CYS A 760 8.09 -23.12 -11.47
C CYS A 760 8.22 -24.28 -10.48
N ARG A 761 9.18 -24.19 -9.55
CA ARG A 761 9.37 -25.18 -8.48
C ARG A 761 8.14 -25.27 -7.58
N PHE A 762 7.60 -24.12 -7.17
CA PHE A 762 6.37 -24.06 -6.38
C PHE A 762 5.21 -24.76 -7.07
N PHE A 763 4.94 -24.49 -8.35
CA PHE A 763 3.87 -25.18 -9.06
C PHE A 763 4.10 -26.68 -9.19
N GLY A 764 5.35 -27.12 -9.37
CA GLY A 764 5.70 -28.54 -9.34
C GLY A 764 5.42 -29.20 -7.99
N ASP A 765 5.85 -28.56 -6.89
CA ASP A 765 5.64 -29.02 -5.52
C ASP A 765 4.14 -29.07 -5.17
N GLU A 766 3.38 -28.03 -5.53
CA GLU A 766 1.92 -27.96 -5.30
C GLU A 766 1.16 -29.02 -6.11
N LEU A 767 1.51 -29.22 -7.39
CA LEU A 767 0.89 -30.25 -8.21
C LEU A 767 1.14 -31.65 -7.63
N ALA A 768 2.38 -31.93 -7.20
CA ALA A 768 2.71 -33.19 -6.56
C ALA A 768 1.93 -33.41 -5.26
N ALA A 769 1.80 -32.36 -4.43
CA ALA A 769 1.02 -32.41 -3.19
C ALA A 769 -0.47 -32.66 -3.45
N LEU A 770 -1.05 -32.00 -4.47
CA LEU A 770 -2.42 -32.21 -4.90
C LEU A 770 -2.67 -33.64 -5.40
N GLU A 771 -1.81 -34.15 -6.28
CA GLU A 771 -1.92 -35.52 -6.79
C GLU A 771 -1.84 -36.56 -5.67
N LEU A 772 -0.93 -36.37 -4.71
CA LEU A 772 -0.82 -37.25 -3.55
C LEU A 772 -2.06 -37.18 -2.66
N ALA A 773 -2.57 -35.99 -2.39
CA ALA A 773 -3.78 -35.80 -1.59
C ALA A 773 -4.98 -36.53 -2.20
N VAL A 774 -5.19 -36.40 -3.51
CA VAL A 774 -6.26 -37.09 -4.25
C VAL A 774 -6.13 -38.61 -4.14
N ARG A 775 -4.93 -39.16 -4.41
CA ARG A 775 -4.69 -40.62 -4.32
C ARG A 775 -4.89 -41.17 -2.90
N LEU A 776 -4.46 -40.42 -1.88
CA LEU A 776 -4.67 -40.83 -0.49
C LEU A 776 -6.15 -40.86 -0.11
N LEU A 777 -6.96 -39.95 -0.65
CA LEU A 777 -8.42 -39.96 -0.45
C LEU A 777 -9.09 -41.13 -1.18
N GLU A 778 -8.70 -41.41 -2.43
CA GLU A 778 -9.19 -42.57 -3.18
C GLU A 778 -8.87 -43.89 -2.47
N SER A 779 -7.66 -44.02 -1.92
CA SER A 779 -7.24 -45.24 -1.19
C SER A 779 -7.97 -45.48 0.12
N LYS A 780 -8.61 -44.46 0.71
CA LYS A 780 -9.45 -44.59 1.92
C LYS A 780 -10.90 -44.95 1.59
N LEU A 781 -11.32 -44.84 0.33
CA LEU A 781 -12.66 -45.15 -0.16
C LEU A 781 -12.78 -46.58 -0.71
N ILE A 782 -11.65 -47.26 -0.91
CA ILE A 782 -11.51 -48.69 -1.25
C ILE A 782 -11.22 -49.46 0.04
#